data_AF-A0A2A2JBR4-F1
#
_entry.id   AF-A0A2A2JBR4-F1
#
_cell.length_a   1.000
_cell.length_b   1.000
_cell.length_c   1.000
_cell.angle_alpha   90.00
_cell.angle_beta   90.00
_cell.angle_gamma   90.00
#
_symmetry.space_group_name_H-M   'P 1'
#
loop_
_entity.id
_entity.type
_entity.pdbx_description
1 polymer ?
#
loop_
_entity_poly.entity_id
_entity_poly.type
_entity_poly.pdbx_seq_one_letter_code
_entity_poly.pdbx_strand_id
1 'polypeptide(L)'
;MGKASVEEIANRYLNKKEEKKEVVEIVDRCIQKGYDYEKMKDRVLNAIADAHKAHKIISAVCEEFPQLRKRTRFEESKEDKKDVKRERFSENTREKENGDRDNRDKDRGDRSRDSRRESRRDETDGKEREREARRKLTQKMHDRQKTEEVAQTQSHSTGTPVTEEHLRAKELMYKAQQEIEERKKALGLAAVSVAPGQMPATVNVKKIALQPKEAQMFMNFSMEKKSRVEELKAKLSKVPTSIQNLVNKQPVMTPLPAEVAKPLAKQVVKEEAKSEEMLVEFLDPRIDARSSERKKRAFNFHQPGQHIQEANKQRAQAKLNKLQQEVSAAAASTGISSAVKLAMVTPKSKKADEIPDIEWWDAVVLDRPNYDEIPDGKDEDRYAETVSDLGEHPISLPPPTEPLAPTFLKVYLTTKERKKIRRQNRKEMQKEQTEKIRLGLMKPPEPKVKISNLMRVLGSDAIQDPTKMEAHVKKQMAERVKKHEQANAERKLTTEQKAAKKTKKISEDTSIAVHVTVYRIKSLMNPAHKFKVEKNAKQLQMTGVIMLHRALNVVVVEGGPKQQKFYKNLLLNRIKWSDEIIGQKKAAKGDEPGERNSCQLIWEGMAKRRAFRDFQIVTATLDKQAREYFEKHAVAQYWDLSYSTTVLLEGQA
;
A
#
# COMPACT_ATOMS: atom_id res chain seq x y z
N MET A 1 4.62 -28.19 -57.30
CA MET A 1 5.03 -26.99 -58.08
C MET A 1 5.98 -26.05 -57.32
N GLY A 2 5.98 -25.97 -55.97
CA GLY A 2 6.83 -25.01 -55.25
C GLY A 2 8.33 -25.31 -55.17
N LYS A 3 8.74 -26.57 -55.02
CA LYS A 3 10.15 -26.93 -54.74
C LYS A 3 11.14 -26.57 -55.85
N ALA A 4 10.77 -26.82 -57.10
CA ALA A 4 11.63 -26.56 -58.26
C ALA A 4 11.92 -25.05 -58.41
N SER A 5 10.93 -24.18 -58.17
CA SER A 5 11.10 -22.73 -58.21
C SER A 5 12.05 -22.22 -57.11
N VAL A 6 11.96 -22.77 -55.88
CA VAL A 6 12.87 -22.40 -54.79
C VAL A 6 14.31 -22.88 -55.06
N GLU A 7 14.47 -24.08 -55.64
CA GLU A 7 15.78 -24.60 -56.05
C GLU A 7 16.43 -23.75 -57.15
N GLU A 8 15.66 -23.27 -58.13
CA GLU A 8 16.14 -22.35 -59.16
C GLU A 8 16.59 -21.01 -58.59
N ILE A 9 15.84 -20.43 -57.64
CA ILE A 9 16.22 -19.20 -56.95
C ILE A 9 17.51 -19.41 -56.15
N ALA A 10 17.62 -20.50 -55.39
CA ALA A 10 18.83 -20.82 -54.62
C ALA A 10 20.03 -21.06 -55.55
N ASN A 11 19.83 -21.69 -56.70
CA ASN A 11 20.86 -21.90 -57.71
C ASN A 11 21.38 -20.61 -58.35
N ARG A 12 20.52 -19.59 -58.47
CA ARG A 12 20.88 -18.28 -59.05
C ARG A 12 21.79 -17.44 -58.14
N TYR A 13 21.66 -17.58 -56.82
CA TYR A 13 22.32 -16.69 -55.85
C TYR A 13 23.36 -17.36 -54.94
N LEU A 14 23.35 -18.69 -54.81
CA LEU A 14 24.30 -19.45 -53.98
C LEU A 14 25.18 -20.34 -54.84
N ASN A 15 26.44 -20.52 -54.42
CA ASN A 15 27.40 -21.40 -55.10
C ASN A 15 27.61 -22.71 -54.35
N LYS A 16 27.45 -22.72 -53.01
CA LYS A 16 27.65 -23.91 -52.18
C LYS A 16 26.41 -24.80 -52.15
N LYS A 17 26.60 -26.11 -52.34
CA LYS A 17 25.52 -27.10 -52.39
C LYS A 17 24.80 -27.28 -51.05
N GLU A 18 25.51 -27.07 -49.93
CA GLU A 18 24.96 -27.18 -48.57
C GLU A 18 24.00 -26.02 -48.27
N GLU A 19 24.44 -24.77 -48.48
CA GLU A 19 23.62 -23.56 -48.29
C GLU A 19 22.34 -23.61 -49.17
N LYS A 20 22.44 -24.14 -50.39
CA LYS A 20 21.27 -24.34 -51.29
C LYS A 20 20.23 -25.28 -50.70
N LYS A 21 20.66 -26.47 -50.23
CA LYS A 21 19.75 -27.46 -49.66
C LYS A 21 19.07 -26.92 -48.41
N GLU A 22 19.84 -26.25 -47.55
CA GLU A 22 19.31 -25.70 -46.30
C GLU A 22 18.26 -24.60 -46.55
N VAL A 23 18.50 -23.70 -47.52
CA VAL A 23 17.53 -22.66 -47.89
C VAL A 23 16.25 -23.26 -48.46
N VAL A 24 16.36 -24.27 -49.33
CA VAL A 24 15.20 -24.97 -49.91
C VAL A 24 14.36 -25.62 -48.81
N GLU A 25 15.01 -26.32 -47.86
CA GLU A 25 14.31 -26.94 -46.73
C GLU A 25 13.66 -25.92 -45.78
N ILE A 26 14.29 -24.75 -45.57
CA ILE A 26 13.73 -23.70 -44.72
C ILE A 26 12.49 -23.11 -45.38
N VAL A 27 12.55 -22.77 -46.67
CA VAL A 27 11.43 -22.16 -47.41
C VAL A 27 10.28 -23.16 -47.55
N ASP A 28 10.56 -24.43 -47.88
CA ASP A 28 9.54 -25.50 -47.92
C ASP A 28 8.82 -25.66 -46.57
N ARG A 29 9.59 -25.69 -45.47
CA ARG A 29 9.00 -25.75 -44.12
C ARG A 29 8.18 -24.51 -43.78
N CYS A 30 8.57 -23.34 -44.27
CA CYS A 30 7.80 -22.10 -44.08
C CYS A 30 6.48 -22.12 -44.86
N ILE A 31 6.49 -22.65 -46.07
CA ILE A 31 5.28 -22.82 -46.88
C ILE A 31 4.34 -23.85 -46.25
N GLN A 32 4.85 -25.02 -45.84
CA GLN A 32 4.02 -26.08 -45.26
C GLN A 32 3.40 -25.71 -43.92
N LYS A 33 4.13 -24.98 -43.07
CA LYS A 33 3.66 -24.62 -41.72
C LYS A 33 2.98 -23.26 -41.62
N GLY A 34 2.87 -22.52 -42.74
CA GLY A 34 2.28 -21.18 -42.77
C GLY A 34 3.05 -20.17 -41.91
N TYR A 35 4.38 -20.21 -41.92
CA TYR A 35 5.19 -19.27 -41.14
C TYR A 35 5.20 -17.86 -41.75
N ASP A 36 5.11 -16.84 -40.88
CA ASP A 36 5.19 -15.43 -41.27
C ASP A 36 6.56 -15.05 -41.87
N TYR A 37 6.57 -14.02 -42.72
CA TYR A 37 7.76 -13.44 -43.36
C TYR A 37 8.95 -13.26 -42.40
N GLU A 38 8.68 -12.81 -41.17
CA GLU A 38 9.71 -12.49 -40.19
C GLU A 38 10.46 -13.75 -39.72
N LYS A 39 9.74 -14.87 -39.53
CA LYS A 39 10.35 -16.16 -39.16
C LYS A 39 11.14 -16.78 -40.30
N MET A 40 10.69 -16.61 -41.55
CA MET A 40 11.44 -17.08 -42.71
C MET A 40 12.71 -16.25 -42.92
N LYS A 41 12.60 -14.92 -42.86
CA LYS A 41 13.73 -13.99 -42.98
C LYS A 41 14.84 -14.34 -42.00
N ASP A 42 14.52 -14.49 -40.72
CA ASP A 42 15.52 -14.75 -39.68
C ASP A 42 16.24 -16.10 -39.89
N ARG A 43 15.51 -17.12 -40.36
CA ARG A 43 16.10 -18.44 -40.63
C ARG A 43 16.99 -18.45 -41.87
N VAL A 44 16.57 -17.77 -42.94
CA VAL A 44 17.38 -17.65 -44.17
C VAL A 44 18.64 -16.80 -43.93
N LEU A 45 18.55 -15.75 -43.09
CA LEU A 45 19.71 -14.96 -42.68
C LEU A 45 20.71 -15.75 -41.83
N ASN A 46 20.24 -16.70 -41.02
CA ASN A 46 21.13 -17.55 -40.23
C ASN A 46 21.78 -18.68 -41.05
N ALA A 47 21.13 -19.15 -42.12
CA ALA A 47 21.64 -20.22 -42.97
C ALA A 47 22.69 -19.77 -43.99
N ILE A 48 22.72 -18.47 -44.35
CA ILE A 48 23.63 -17.93 -45.36
C ILE A 48 24.62 -16.96 -44.68
N ALA A 49 25.92 -17.23 -44.81
CA ALA A 49 26.96 -16.38 -44.23
C ALA A 49 26.99 -14.95 -44.83
N ASP A 50 26.61 -14.79 -46.10
CA ASP A 50 26.54 -13.51 -46.79
C ASP A 50 25.14 -12.88 -46.69
N ALA A 51 25.01 -11.87 -45.83
CA ALA A 51 23.75 -11.16 -45.57
C ALA A 51 23.17 -10.47 -46.81
N HIS A 52 23.99 -10.06 -47.78
CA HIS A 52 23.50 -9.41 -48.99
C HIS A 52 22.88 -10.42 -49.95
N LYS A 53 23.49 -11.61 -50.10
CA LYS A 53 22.91 -12.73 -50.87
C LYS A 53 21.63 -13.25 -50.21
N ALA A 54 21.62 -13.36 -48.88
CA ALA A 54 20.44 -13.76 -48.12
C ALA A 54 19.25 -12.83 -48.39
N HIS A 55 19.44 -11.50 -48.34
CA HIS A 55 18.38 -10.55 -48.66
C HIS A 55 17.88 -10.63 -50.11
N LYS A 56 18.77 -10.87 -51.09
CA LYS A 56 18.36 -11.08 -52.49
C LYS A 56 17.48 -12.31 -52.65
N ILE A 57 17.84 -13.41 -52.00
CA ILE A 57 17.06 -14.65 -52.01
C ILE A 57 15.71 -14.44 -51.32
N ILE A 58 15.68 -13.77 -50.17
CA ILE A 58 14.42 -13.45 -49.48
C ILE A 58 13.50 -12.60 -50.36
N SER A 59 14.05 -11.62 -51.09
CA SER A 59 13.28 -10.81 -52.03
C SER A 59 12.70 -11.65 -53.17
N ALA A 60 13.53 -12.47 -53.81
CA ALA A 60 13.12 -13.34 -54.92
C ALA A 60 12.07 -14.38 -54.48
N VAL A 61 12.22 -14.97 -53.30
CA VAL A 61 11.23 -15.89 -52.71
C VAL A 61 9.91 -15.16 -52.42
N CYS A 62 9.93 -13.89 -52.01
CA CYS A 62 8.71 -13.10 -51.77
C CYS A 62 8.04 -12.57 -53.05
N GLU A 63 8.75 -12.56 -54.17
CA GLU A 63 8.19 -12.28 -55.50
C GLU A 63 7.45 -13.51 -56.03
N GLU A 64 8.05 -14.69 -55.92
CA GLU A 64 7.49 -15.97 -56.39
C GLU A 64 6.38 -16.53 -55.47
N PHE A 65 6.46 -16.28 -54.16
CA PHE A 65 5.47 -16.75 -53.18
C PHE A 65 4.80 -15.57 -52.45
N PRO A 66 3.71 -15.00 -53.00
CA PRO A 66 3.03 -13.83 -52.43
C PRO A 66 2.55 -14.02 -50.99
N GLN A 67 2.21 -15.26 -50.60
CA GLN A 67 1.79 -15.62 -49.24
C GLN A 67 2.87 -15.36 -48.17
N LEU A 68 4.14 -15.34 -48.58
CA LEU A 68 5.28 -15.11 -47.71
C LEU A 68 5.74 -13.65 -47.71
N ARG A 69 5.10 -12.77 -48.49
CA ARG A 69 5.42 -11.34 -48.52
C ARG A 69 5.10 -10.70 -47.17
N LYS A 70 5.93 -9.75 -46.74
CA LYS A 70 5.70 -8.95 -45.54
C LYS A 70 4.35 -8.22 -45.65
N ARG A 71 3.32 -8.72 -44.96
CA ARG A 71 2.02 -8.04 -44.82
C ARG A 71 2.28 -6.67 -44.19
N THR A 72 2.21 -5.62 -44.99
CA THR A 72 2.28 -4.27 -44.46
C THR A 72 0.91 -3.92 -43.91
N ARG A 73 0.85 -3.25 -42.77
CA ARG A 73 -0.38 -2.83 -42.04
C ARG A 73 -1.36 -1.97 -42.86
N PHE A 74 -1.06 -1.75 -44.14
CA PHE A 74 -1.84 -0.97 -45.10
C PHE A 74 -2.71 -1.87 -45.99
N GLU A 75 -2.40 -3.17 -46.13
CA GLU A 75 -3.16 -4.11 -46.98
C GLU A 75 -4.41 -4.70 -46.32
N GLU A 76 -4.48 -4.73 -44.99
CA GLU A 76 -5.67 -5.15 -44.21
C GLU A 76 -6.89 -4.23 -44.44
N SER A 77 -6.70 -3.09 -45.12
CA SER A 77 -7.74 -2.09 -45.36
C SER A 77 -8.11 -1.92 -46.84
N LYS A 78 -7.68 -2.87 -47.70
CA LYS A 78 -7.84 -2.79 -49.16
C LYS A 78 -8.99 -3.66 -49.71
N GLU A 79 -9.47 -4.66 -48.96
CA GLU A 79 -10.68 -5.41 -49.33
C GLU A 79 -11.97 -4.61 -49.10
N ASP A 80 -12.00 -3.71 -48.11
CA ASP A 80 -13.17 -2.87 -47.79
C ASP A 80 -13.26 -1.54 -48.58
N LYS A 81 -12.42 -1.32 -49.58
CA LYS A 81 -12.29 -0.01 -50.27
C LYS A 81 -12.40 -0.07 -51.79
N LYS A 82 -13.14 -1.04 -52.33
CA LYS A 82 -13.47 -1.07 -53.76
C LYS A 82 -14.48 0.00 -54.20
N ASP A 83 -15.13 0.73 -53.28
CA ASP A 83 -16.21 1.65 -53.63
C ASP A 83 -15.88 3.16 -53.69
N VAL A 84 -14.64 3.62 -53.44
CA VAL A 84 -14.41 5.08 -53.29
C VAL A 84 -13.15 5.61 -53.99
N LYS A 85 -12.73 5.05 -55.13
CA LYS A 85 -11.58 5.63 -55.85
C LYS A 85 -11.70 5.65 -57.36
N ARG A 86 -12.81 6.21 -57.85
CA ARG A 86 -12.85 6.88 -59.15
C ARG A 86 -12.75 8.38 -58.88
N GLU A 87 -11.52 8.88 -58.79
CA GLU A 87 -11.09 10.17 -59.37
C GLU A 87 -9.71 10.61 -58.87
N ARG A 88 -8.91 11.04 -59.85
CA ARG A 88 -7.75 11.95 -59.80
C ARG A 88 -6.37 11.39 -59.42
N PHE A 89 -5.81 10.81 -60.49
CA PHE A 89 -4.46 10.98 -61.05
C PHE A 89 -3.82 12.39 -60.98
N SER A 90 -2.48 12.37 -61.00
CA SER A 90 -1.45 13.36 -61.43
C SER A 90 -0.53 13.85 -60.31
N GLU A 91 0.61 13.18 -60.06
CA GLU A 91 1.95 13.51 -60.61
C GLU A 91 2.39 14.98 -60.41
N ASN A 92 3.45 15.21 -59.61
CA ASN A 92 4.74 15.58 -60.18
C ASN A 92 5.91 15.44 -59.18
N THR A 93 7.06 15.11 -59.75
CA THR A 93 8.33 14.64 -59.22
C THR A 93 9.32 15.79 -58.97
N ARG A 94 10.25 15.65 -58.00
CA ARG A 94 11.65 16.07 -58.18
C ARG A 94 12.59 15.55 -57.08
N GLU A 95 13.68 14.94 -57.55
CA GLU A 95 14.79 14.33 -56.82
C GLU A 95 15.90 15.32 -56.41
N LYS A 96 16.90 14.74 -55.72
CA LYS A 96 18.27 15.19 -55.35
C LYS A 96 18.46 15.57 -53.88
N GLU A 97 19.51 15.17 -53.17
CA GLU A 97 20.56 14.14 -53.26
C GLU A 97 21.41 14.29 -51.98
N ASN A 98 22.12 13.23 -51.56
CA ASN A 98 23.25 13.18 -50.61
C ASN A 98 22.95 13.49 -49.12
N GLY A 99 23.52 12.86 -48.11
CA GLY A 99 24.64 11.94 -47.88
C GLY A 99 24.86 11.93 -46.34
N ASP A 100 25.64 11.01 -45.78
CA ASP A 100 26.00 10.89 -44.35
C ASP A 100 24.94 10.41 -43.35
N ARG A 101 24.84 9.07 -43.19
CA ARG A 101 24.50 8.44 -41.89
C ARG A 101 25.16 7.08 -41.71
N ASP A 102 26.48 7.06 -41.64
CA ASP A 102 27.23 5.96 -41.00
C ASP A 102 28.04 6.50 -39.83
N ASN A 103 27.36 6.80 -38.71
CA ASN A 103 28.00 6.96 -37.41
C ASN A 103 26.97 6.98 -36.26
N ARG A 104 26.13 5.95 -36.13
CA ARG A 104 25.07 5.94 -35.09
C ARG A 104 24.89 4.68 -34.26
N ASP A 105 25.81 3.73 -34.33
CA ASP A 105 25.72 2.51 -33.50
C ASP A 105 26.90 2.25 -32.54
N LYS A 106 27.85 3.19 -32.40
CA LYS A 106 28.84 3.16 -31.30
C LYS A 106 28.44 3.94 -30.05
N ASP A 107 27.33 4.69 -30.09
CA ASP A 107 27.00 5.72 -29.09
C ASP A 107 25.91 5.31 -28.08
N ARG A 108 25.51 4.03 -28.07
CA ARG A 108 24.46 3.49 -27.18
C ARG A 108 24.99 2.74 -25.95
N GLY A 109 26.25 2.30 -25.97
CA GLY A 109 26.88 1.64 -24.81
C GLY A 109 27.40 2.61 -23.75
N ASP A 110 27.80 3.82 -24.15
CA ASP A 110 28.52 4.75 -23.26
C ASP A 110 27.58 5.59 -22.37
N ARG A 111 26.37 5.93 -22.87
CA ARG A 111 25.40 6.76 -22.15
C ARG A 111 24.84 6.13 -20.86
N SER A 112 24.88 4.81 -20.73
CA SER A 112 24.42 4.14 -19.51
C SER A 112 25.46 4.16 -18.39
N ARG A 113 26.76 4.24 -18.71
CA ARG A 113 27.83 4.37 -17.72
C ARG A 113 27.99 5.82 -17.29
N ASP A 114 27.86 6.76 -18.22
CA ASP A 114 28.03 8.18 -17.92
C ASP A 114 26.90 8.74 -17.05
N SER A 115 25.63 8.38 -17.31
CA SER A 115 24.50 8.84 -16.48
C SER A 115 24.57 8.38 -15.01
N ARG A 116 25.21 7.23 -14.74
CA ARG A 116 25.43 6.72 -13.38
C ARG A 116 26.61 7.40 -12.68
N ARG A 117 27.58 7.91 -13.44
CA ARG A 117 28.74 8.67 -12.96
C ARG A 117 28.35 10.13 -12.70
N GLU A 118 27.53 10.70 -13.57
CA GLU A 118 26.92 12.04 -13.44
C GLU A 118 26.00 12.12 -12.21
N SER A 119 25.12 11.11 -12.02
CA SER A 119 24.22 11.04 -10.86
C SER A 119 24.97 10.96 -9.52
N ARG A 120 26.14 10.32 -9.47
CA ARG A 120 26.96 10.26 -8.26
C ARG A 120 27.74 11.55 -8.00
N ARG A 121 28.19 12.22 -9.07
CA ARG A 121 28.84 13.55 -8.98
C ARG A 121 27.86 14.63 -8.54
N ASP A 122 26.61 14.61 -9.03
CA ASP A 122 25.56 15.56 -8.60
C ASP A 122 25.17 15.37 -7.12
N GLU A 123 25.19 14.14 -6.59
CA GLU A 123 24.94 13.88 -5.15
C GLU A 123 26.11 14.35 -4.26
N THR A 124 27.36 14.23 -4.72
CA THR A 124 28.53 14.73 -3.97
C THR A 124 28.64 16.24 -4.02
N ASP A 125 28.44 16.85 -5.19
CA ASP A 125 28.48 18.31 -5.38
C ASP A 125 27.30 19.00 -4.68
N GLY A 126 26.13 18.35 -4.63
CA GLY A 126 24.98 18.83 -3.87
C GLY A 126 25.23 18.89 -2.36
N LYS A 127 25.88 17.86 -1.80
CA LYS A 127 26.26 17.82 -0.39
C LYS A 127 27.37 18.83 -0.06
N GLU A 128 28.31 19.04 -0.98
CA GLU A 128 29.38 20.03 -0.81
C GLU A 128 28.83 21.46 -0.85
N ARG A 129 27.91 21.77 -1.78
CA ARG A 129 27.20 23.06 -1.83
C ARG A 129 26.35 23.32 -0.59
N GLU A 130 25.70 22.30 -0.03
CA GLU A 130 24.95 22.44 1.23
C GLU A 130 25.88 22.72 2.42
N ARG A 131 27.06 22.09 2.45
CA ARG A 131 28.08 22.31 3.49
C ARG A 131 28.72 23.69 3.36
N GLU A 132 28.96 24.17 2.14
CA GLU A 132 29.48 25.50 1.86
C GLU A 132 28.45 26.59 2.17
N ALA A 133 27.16 26.35 1.86
CA ALA A 133 26.07 27.27 2.23
C ALA A 133 25.91 27.39 3.76
N ARG A 134 26.05 26.28 4.50
CA ARG A 134 26.08 26.31 5.97
C ARG A 134 27.28 27.09 6.51
N ARG A 135 28.48 26.91 5.94
CA ARG A 135 29.69 27.67 6.31
C ARG A 135 29.54 29.17 6.03
N LYS A 136 28.99 29.53 4.86
CA LYS A 136 28.70 30.94 4.51
C LYS A 136 27.64 31.54 5.44
N LEU A 137 26.62 30.77 5.85
CA LEU A 137 25.61 31.22 6.80
C LEU A 137 26.21 31.45 8.20
N THR A 138 27.07 30.55 8.69
CA THR A 138 27.75 30.72 9.98
C THR A 138 28.72 31.89 9.96
N GLN A 139 29.44 32.10 8.85
CA GLN A 139 30.34 33.23 8.69
C GLN A 139 29.57 34.55 8.64
N LYS A 140 28.43 34.58 7.94
CA LYS A 140 27.54 35.76 7.89
C LYS A 140 26.90 36.09 9.25
N MET A 141 26.65 35.09 10.09
CA MET A 141 26.19 35.30 11.47
C MET A 141 27.31 35.84 12.36
N HIS A 142 28.54 35.37 12.18
CA HIS A 142 29.71 35.85 12.92
C HIS A 142 30.11 37.28 12.51
N ASP A 143 30.05 37.61 11.22
CA ASP A 143 30.30 38.96 10.71
C ASP A 143 29.22 39.93 11.20
N ARG A 144 27.96 39.47 11.28
CA ARG A 144 26.85 40.26 11.82
C ARG A 144 27.01 40.53 13.32
N GLN A 145 27.47 39.55 14.08
CA GLN A 145 27.81 39.75 15.50
C GLN A 145 28.98 40.72 15.68
N LYS A 146 30.01 40.65 14.82
CA LYS A 146 31.13 41.62 14.83
C LYS A 146 30.69 43.03 14.43
N THR A 147 29.75 43.19 13.49
CA THR A 147 29.20 44.51 13.15
C THR A 147 28.30 45.08 14.23
N GLU A 148 27.61 44.22 14.99
CA GLU A 148 26.79 44.63 16.14
C GLU A 148 27.66 45.01 17.36
N GLU A 149 28.85 44.40 17.51
CA GLU A 149 29.82 44.70 18.59
C GLU A 149 30.65 45.98 18.32
N VAL A 150 30.96 46.28 17.05
CA VAL A 150 31.63 47.53 16.65
C VAL A 150 30.69 48.75 16.67
N ALA A 151 29.39 48.54 16.45
CA ALA A 151 28.39 49.62 16.54
C ALA A 151 28.10 50.09 17.99
N GLN A 152 28.50 49.32 19.01
CA GLN A 152 28.29 49.68 20.42
C GLN A 152 29.46 50.46 21.05
N THR A 153 30.61 50.59 20.37
CA THR A 153 31.80 51.27 20.93
C THR A 153 32.07 52.67 20.38
N GLN A 154 31.26 53.17 19.44
CA GLN A 154 31.41 54.54 18.91
C GLN A 154 30.06 55.21 18.62
N SER A 155 29.36 55.64 19.66
CA SER A 155 28.42 56.79 19.71
C SER A 155 27.56 56.69 20.98
N HIS A 156 27.33 57.72 21.79
CA HIS A 156 27.67 59.13 21.71
C HIS A 156 27.48 59.74 23.11
N SER A 157 28.39 60.66 23.47
CA SER A 157 28.06 61.78 24.34
C SER A 157 27.03 62.69 23.64
N THR A 158 26.16 63.30 24.44
CA THR A 158 25.17 64.36 24.13
C THR A 158 23.79 63.94 23.56
N GLY A 159 22.90 63.51 24.47
CA GLY A 159 21.70 64.28 24.85
C GLY A 159 20.41 64.19 24.01
N THR A 160 19.47 63.35 24.44
CA THR A 160 18.01 63.63 24.52
C THR A 160 17.35 62.64 25.50
N PRO A 161 16.36 63.03 26.32
CA PRO A 161 15.96 62.25 27.50
C PRO A 161 14.93 61.14 27.15
N VAL A 162 15.20 59.92 27.61
CA VAL A 162 14.26 58.79 27.56
C VAL A 162 13.40 58.86 28.82
N THR A 163 12.07 58.90 28.65
CA THR A 163 11.10 59.05 29.74
C THR A 163 10.82 57.73 30.47
N GLU A 164 10.47 57.86 31.75
CA GLU A 164 10.24 56.82 32.76
C GLU A 164 9.17 55.77 32.35
N GLU A 165 8.27 56.12 31.44
CA GLU A 165 7.18 55.26 30.95
C GLU A 165 7.69 54.07 30.11
N HIS A 166 8.79 54.25 29.38
CA HIS A 166 9.30 53.21 28.49
C HIS A 166 9.98 52.06 29.24
N LEU A 167 10.51 52.34 30.44
CA LEU A 167 11.09 51.37 31.35
C LEU A 167 10.01 50.59 32.12
N ARG A 168 8.94 51.25 32.56
CA ARG A 168 7.79 50.60 33.22
C ARG A 168 7.03 49.66 32.28
N ALA A 169 6.89 50.00 31.00
CA ALA A 169 6.26 49.12 30.00
C ALA A 169 7.08 47.84 29.73
N LYS A 170 8.41 47.93 29.81
CA LYS A 170 9.32 46.80 29.58
C LYS A 170 9.39 45.86 30.79
N GLU A 171 9.26 46.41 32.00
CA GLU A 171 9.20 45.63 33.25
C GLU A 171 7.88 44.85 33.38
N LEU A 172 6.75 45.46 33.00
CA LEU A 172 5.43 44.80 32.98
C LEU A 172 5.37 43.62 32.00
N MET A 173 5.99 43.75 30.83
CA MET A 173 6.03 42.69 29.82
C MET A 173 6.92 41.52 30.24
N TYR A 174 8.02 41.82 30.96
CA TYR A 174 8.94 40.82 31.49
C TYR A 174 8.34 40.03 32.66
N LYS A 175 7.63 40.70 33.58
CA LYS A 175 6.86 40.05 34.65
C LYS A 175 5.72 39.19 34.09
N ALA A 176 5.02 39.66 33.05
CA ALA A 176 3.97 38.88 32.40
C ALA A 176 4.50 37.61 31.70
N GLN A 177 5.71 37.65 31.14
CA GLN A 177 6.35 36.46 30.55
C GLN A 177 6.81 35.45 31.61
N GLN A 178 7.37 35.91 32.74
CA GLN A 178 7.76 35.03 33.86
C GLN A 178 6.54 34.31 34.48
N GLU A 179 5.41 35.00 34.64
CA GLU A 179 4.19 34.40 35.21
C GLU A 179 3.53 33.36 34.28
N ILE A 180 3.65 33.54 32.96
CA ILE A 180 3.19 32.57 31.95
C ILE A 180 4.08 31.31 31.94
N GLU A 181 5.38 31.48 32.17
CA GLU A 181 6.35 30.38 32.18
C GLU A 181 6.26 29.54 33.46
N GLU A 182 6.03 30.17 34.63
CA GLU A 182 5.73 29.46 35.88
C GLU A 182 4.39 28.69 35.82
N ARG A 183 3.34 29.27 35.22
CA ARG A 183 2.05 28.56 34.99
C ARG A 183 2.19 27.38 34.03
N LYS A 184 3.06 27.48 33.01
CA LYS A 184 3.36 26.36 32.11
C LYS A 184 4.11 25.23 32.80
N LYS A 185 4.97 25.54 33.77
CA LYS A 185 5.75 24.56 34.55
C LYS A 185 4.91 23.86 35.63
N ALA A 186 3.88 24.51 36.16
CA ALA A 186 2.95 23.93 37.13
C ALA A 186 1.88 22.97 36.51
N LEU A 187 1.67 23.00 35.19
CA LEU A 187 0.61 22.24 34.49
C LEU A 187 1.12 21.03 33.69
N GLY A 188 2.19 20.38 34.14
CA GLY A 188 2.89 19.30 33.42
C GLY A 188 2.00 18.34 32.63
N LEU A 189 2.11 18.37 31.29
CA LEU A 189 1.42 17.46 30.37
C LEU A 189 2.28 17.23 29.12
N ALA A 190 2.82 16.01 29.02
CA ALA A 190 3.38 15.44 27.80
C ALA A 190 2.71 14.10 27.47
N ALA A 191 2.13 14.05 26.27
CA ALA A 191 1.94 12.92 25.35
C ALA A 191 0.85 11.83 25.60
N VAL A 192 -0.03 11.65 24.58
CA VAL A 192 -0.23 10.42 23.75
C VAL A 192 -1.72 10.16 23.31
N SER A 193 -1.97 10.35 22.00
CA SER A 193 -2.73 9.56 20.98
C SER A 193 -4.24 9.17 21.00
N VAL A 194 -4.77 9.17 19.75
CA VAL A 194 -5.87 8.41 19.06
C VAL A 194 -7.34 8.87 19.16
N ALA A 195 -7.98 8.95 17.98
CA ALA A 195 -9.38 9.24 17.62
C ALA A 195 -10.31 7.97 17.80
N PRO A 196 -11.62 7.87 17.41
CA PRO A 196 -12.37 8.66 16.41
C PRO A 196 -13.91 8.90 16.59
N GLY A 197 -14.42 9.95 15.91
CA GLY A 197 -15.61 9.87 15.04
C GLY A 197 -17.02 10.14 15.59
N GLN A 198 -17.66 11.23 15.14
CA GLN A 198 -18.94 11.25 14.39
C GLN A 198 -19.35 12.70 14.07
N MET A 199 -19.90 12.92 12.87
CA MET A 199 -20.65 14.12 12.48
C MET A 199 -22.12 13.72 12.36
N PRO A 200 -23.07 14.65 12.58
CA PRO A 200 -23.76 15.20 11.41
C PRO A 200 -24.10 16.71 11.46
N ALA A 201 -24.03 17.29 10.26
CA ALA A 201 -24.82 18.34 9.62
C ALA A 201 -25.48 19.52 10.40
N THR A 202 -25.02 20.73 10.01
CA THR A 202 -25.77 21.94 9.60
C THR A 202 -26.89 22.52 10.48
N VAL A 203 -26.58 23.65 11.15
CA VAL A 203 -27.51 24.80 11.29
C VAL A 203 -26.71 26.11 11.28
N ASN A 204 -27.11 27.04 10.41
CA ASN A 204 -26.63 28.42 10.36
C ASN A 204 -27.19 29.20 11.56
N VAL A 205 -26.34 29.70 12.47
CA VAL A 205 -26.76 30.70 13.48
C VAL A 205 -25.71 31.81 13.59
N LYS A 206 -26.21 33.04 13.47
CA LYS A 206 -25.49 34.31 13.54
C LYS A 206 -24.73 34.43 14.87
N LYS A 207 -23.50 34.97 14.81
CA LYS A 207 -22.73 35.37 15.99
C LYS A 207 -23.46 36.52 16.70
N ILE A 208 -23.95 36.26 17.91
CA ILE A 208 -24.28 37.27 18.91
C ILE A 208 -23.14 37.23 19.93
N ALA A 209 -22.48 38.36 20.13
CA ALA A 209 -21.47 38.52 21.17
C ALA A 209 -22.17 38.70 22.53
N LEU A 210 -21.82 37.87 23.52
CA LEU A 210 -22.24 38.02 24.92
C LEU A 210 -21.41 39.10 25.61
N GLN A 211 -22.06 39.91 26.44
CA GLN A 211 -21.47 41.06 27.10
C GLN A 211 -20.61 40.66 28.32
N PRO A 212 -19.58 41.45 28.66
CA PRO A 212 -18.59 41.14 29.70
C PRO A 212 -19.15 40.97 31.12
N LYS A 213 -20.39 41.39 31.39
CA LYS A 213 -21.03 41.25 32.71
C LYS A 213 -21.52 39.81 33.00
N GLU A 214 -21.85 39.03 31.98
CA GLU A 214 -22.29 37.64 32.15
C GLU A 214 -21.12 36.69 32.43
N ALA A 215 -19.92 37.01 31.93
CA ALA A 215 -18.69 36.27 32.23
C ALA A 215 -18.22 36.46 33.69
N GLN A 216 -18.52 37.62 34.29
CA GLN A 216 -18.21 37.91 35.71
C GLN A 216 -19.14 37.15 36.66
N MET A 217 -20.43 37.01 36.32
CA MET A 217 -21.36 36.20 37.13
C MET A 217 -20.98 34.70 37.13
N PHE A 218 -20.39 34.20 36.04
CA PHE A 218 -19.94 32.81 35.94
C PHE A 218 -18.65 32.51 36.73
N MET A 219 -17.73 33.47 36.81
CA MET A 219 -16.52 33.37 37.65
C MET A 219 -16.86 33.37 39.15
N ASN A 220 -17.86 34.15 39.56
CA ASN A 220 -18.29 34.21 40.96
C ASN A 220 -19.01 32.92 41.39
N PHE A 221 -19.84 32.33 40.52
CA PHE A 221 -20.52 31.06 40.79
C PHE A 221 -19.56 29.85 40.90
N SER A 222 -18.39 29.91 40.25
CA SER A 222 -17.36 28.87 40.35
C SER A 222 -16.50 28.95 41.62
N MET A 223 -16.43 30.11 42.26
CA MET A 223 -15.70 30.29 43.53
C MET A 223 -16.56 29.83 44.73
N GLU A 224 -17.88 30.00 44.66
CA GLU A 224 -18.83 29.56 45.69
C GLU A 224 -18.98 28.02 45.78
N LYS A 225 -18.86 27.31 44.65
CA LYS A 225 -18.86 25.83 44.65
C LYS A 225 -17.58 25.23 45.22
N LYS A 226 -16.44 25.92 45.13
CA LYS A 226 -15.16 25.42 45.68
C LYS A 226 -15.08 25.64 47.20
N SER A 227 -15.56 26.78 47.71
CA SER A 227 -15.63 27.03 49.15
C SER A 227 -16.61 26.09 49.87
N ARG A 228 -17.76 25.77 49.25
CA ARG A 228 -18.75 24.84 49.83
C ARG A 228 -18.25 23.40 49.96
N VAL A 229 -17.37 22.96 49.05
CA VAL A 229 -16.81 21.60 49.04
C VAL A 229 -15.64 21.46 50.02
N GLU A 230 -14.85 22.53 50.24
CA GLU A 230 -13.85 22.58 51.31
C GLU A 230 -14.49 22.65 52.71
N GLU A 231 -15.61 23.36 52.85
CA GLU A 231 -16.36 23.43 54.11
C GLU A 231 -17.02 22.09 54.49
N LEU A 232 -17.52 21.32 53.51
CA LEU A 232 -18.10 19.99 53.72
C LEU A 232 -17.04 18.91 54.00
N LYS A 233 -15.83 19.03 53.42
CA LYS A 233 -14.69 18.16 53.75
C LYS A 233 -14.11 18.42 55.14
N ALA A 234 -14.15 19.65 55.62
CA ALA A 234 -13.66 20.03 56.95
C ALA A 234 -14.65 19.67 58.08
N LYS A 235 -15.96 19.56 57.80
CA LYS A 235 -16.98 19.12 58.76
C LYS A 235 -17.08 17.59 58.89
N LEU A 236 -16.64 16.83 57.87
CA LEU A 236 -16.64 15.36 57.90
C LEU A 236 -15.41 14.77 58.63
N SER A 237 -14.36 15.56 58.89
CA SER A 237 -13.13 15.11 59.57
C SER A 237 -13.12 15.36 61.09
N LYS A 238 -14.21 15.89 61.68
CA LYS A 238 -14.32 16.20 63.11
C LYS A 238 -15.63 15.72 63.74
N VAL A 239 -15.85 14.40 63.83
CA VAL A 239 -16.72 13.79 64.86
C VAL A 239 -16.19 12.38 65.19
N PRO A 240 -15.93 12.04 66.47
CA PRO A 240 -15.44 10.73 66.89
C PRO A 240 -16.56 9.72 67.19
N THR A 241 -16.17 8.45 67.11
CA THR A 241 -16.87 7.20 67.45
C THR A 241 -17.61 7.19 68.79
N SER A 242 -18.77 6.51 68.90
CA SER A 242 -19.06 5.56 70.01
C SER A 242 -20.42 4.81 69.90
N ILE A 243 -20.45 3.59 70.47
CA ILE A 243 -21.58 2.76 70.98
C ILE A 243 -22.47 2.05 69.92
N GLN A 244 -22.41 0.73 69.73
CA GLN A 244 -22.78 -0.44 70.56
C GLN A 244 -24.30 -0.73 70.75
N ASN A 245 -24.67 -1.95 70.35
CA ASN A 245 -25.61 -2.89 70.97
C ASN A 245 -27.15 -2.73 70.84
N LEU A 246 -27.78 -3.93 70.89
CA LEU A 246 -29.20 -4.31 71.06
C LEU A 246 -30.06 -4.18 69.79
N VAL A 247 -30.72 -5.23 69.28
CA VAL A 247 -31.67 -6.10 69.98
C VAL A 247 -31.76 -7.51 69.36
N ASN A 248 -31.79 -8.50 70.26
CA ASN A 248 -32.11 -9.93 70.11
C ASN A 248 -33.54 -10.21 69.60
N LYS A 249 -33.73 -11.35 68.91
CA LYS A 249 -34.51 -12.52 69.42
C LYS A 249 -34.37 -13.75 68.50
N GLN A 250 -34.00 -14.88 69.12
CA GLN A 250 -33.88 -16.26 68.61
C GLN A 250 -35.23 -17.04 68.70
N PRO A 251 -35.33 -18.40 68.57
CA PRO A 251 -34.44 -19.47 68.01
C PRO A 251 -35.16 -20.37 66.95
N VAL A 252 -34.53 -21.35 66.28
CA VAL A 252 -34.37 -22.77 66.70
C VAL A 252 -33.42 -23.54 65.76
N MET A 253 -32.38 -24.13 66.38
CA MET A 253 -31.63 -25.39 66.11
C MET A 253 -30.70 -25.60 64.88
N THR A 254 -29.41 -25.37 65.15
CA THR A 254 -28.16 -26.17 64.93
C THR A 254 -28.17 -27.55 64.22
N PRO A 255 -27.00 -28.11 63.74
CA PRO A 255 -25.65 -27.52 63.55
C PRO A 255 -24.91 -27.82 62.20
N LEU A 256 -24.02 -26.85 61.88
CA LEU A 256 -22.67 -26.82 61.22
C LEU A 256 -21.78 -28.11 61.16
N PRO A 257 -20.56 -28.12 60.52
CA PRO A 257 -19.88 -27.13 59.64
C PRO A 257 -18.98 -27.64 58.45
N ALA A 258 -18.64 -26.66 57.58
CA ALA A 258 -17.33 -26.35 56.96
C ALA A 258 -16.79 -27.07 55.69
N GLU A 259 -16.70 -26.26 54.61
CA GLU A 259 -15.73 -26.36 53.50
C GLU A 259 -14.62 -25.29 53.65
N VAL A 260 -13.42 -25.62 53.15
CA VAL A 260 -12.17 -24.82 53.23
C VAL A 260 -11.75 -24.35 51.83
N ALA A 261 -11.37 -23.07 51.68
CA ALA A 261 -10.61 -22.61 50.51
C ALA A 261 -9.61 -21.46 50.84
N LYS A 262 -8.33 -21.73 50.53
CA LYS A 262 -7.19 -20.88 50.05
C LYS A 262 -6.72 -19.62 50.83
N PRO A 263 -5.40 -19.49 51.10
CA PRO A 263 -4.76 -18.24 51.52
C PRO A 263 -3.82 -17.62 50.45
N LEU A 264 -3.68 -16.28 50.44
CA LEU A 264 -2.54 -15.58 49.84
C LEU A 264 -2.21 -14.25 50.58
N ALA A 265 -0.92 -14.10 50.91
CA ALA A 265 -0.09 -12.90 51.12
C ALA A 265 -0.43 -11.90 52.26
N LYS A 266 0.46 -11.87 53.26
CA LYS A 266 0.69 -10.71 54.14
C LYS A 266 2.18 -10.39 54.20
N GLN A 267 2.48 -9.11 54.02
CA GLN A 267 3.77 -8.45 54.11
C GLN A 267 4.26 -8.43 55.57
N VAL A 268 5.55 -8.69 55.81
CA VAL A 268 6.19 -8.49 57.12
C VAL A 268 7.40 -7.56 56.95
N VAL A 269 7.45 -6.63 57.89
CA VAL A 269 8.37 -5.49 58.06
C VAL A 269 9.79 -5.97 58.35
N LYS A 270 10.76 -5.22 57.82
CA LYS A 270 12.21 -5.46 57.96
C LYS A 270 12.73 -4.50 59.04
N GLU A 271 13.10 -5.03 60.20
CA GLU A 271 13.89 -4.33 61.21
C GLU A 271 15.39 -4.60 60.97
N GLU A 272 16.18 -3.53 60.98
CA GLU A 272 17.64 -3.57 60.82
C GLU A 272 18.31 -3.69 62.20
N ALA A 273 19.05 -4.77 62.42
CA ALA A 273 19.97 -4.92 63.55
C ALA A 273 21.42 -4.84 63.03
N LYS A 274 22.19 -3.90 63.58
CA LYS A 274 23.64 -3.74 63.35
C LYS A 274 24.39 -4.96 63.88
N SER A 275 25.26 -5.54 63.05
CA SER A 275 26.25 -6.54 63.46
C SER A 275 27.63 -5.89 63.62
N GLU A 276 28.30 -6.23 64.71
CA GLU A 276 29.61 -5.74 65.15
C GLU A 276 30.73 -6.00 64.11
N GLU A 277 31.62 -5.01 63.97
CA GLU A 277 32.80 -5.07 63.10
C GLU A 277 33.90 -5.92 63.75
N MET A 278 34.24 -7.07 63.15
CA MET A 278 35.47 -7.79 63.49
C MET A 278 36.68 -7.09 62.85
N LEU A 279 37.52 -6.52 63.70
CA LEU A 279 38.83 -5.98 63.36
C LEU A 279 39.75 -7.10 62.84
N VAL A 280 40.20 -7.01 61.58
CA VAL A 280 41.24 -7.90 61.03
C VAL A 280 42.54 -7.09 60.99
N GLU A 281 43.42 -7.31 61.97
CA GLU A 281 44.63 -6.53 62.23
C GLU A 281 45.79 -6.71 61.23
N PHE A 282 45.62 -7.45 60.12
CA PHE A 282 46.70 -7.67 59.16
C PHE A 282 46.20 -7.66 57.70
N LEU A 283 46.00 -6.46 57.14
CA LEU A 283 45.88 -6.28 55.70
C LEU A 283 46.54 -4.96 55.27
N ASP A 284 47.54 -5.03 54.39
CA ASP A 284 48.29 -3.88 53.88
C ASP A 284 47.40 -2.99 52.98
N PRO A 285 47.22 -1.70 53.28
CA PRO A 285 46.37 -0.78 52.53
C PRO A 285 46.76 -0.52 51.05
N ARG A 286 47.90 -1.05 50.58
CA ARG A 286 48.34 -0.88 49.17
C ARG A 286 47.87 -1.97 48.22
N ILE A 287 47.20 -3.02 48.72
CA ILE A 287 46.77 -4.16 47.91
C ILE A 287 45.25 -4.12 47.74
N ASP A 288 44.78 -3.80 46.53
CA ASP A 288 43.35 -3.80 46.19
C ASP A 288 42.88 -5.25 45.89
N ALA A 289 42.71 -6.05 46.95
CA ALA A 289 42.28 -7.44 46.86
C ALA A 289 40.75 -7.52 46.66
N ARG A 290 40.29 -7.52 45.40
CA ARG A 290 38.90 -7.87 45.10
C ARG A 290 38.61 -9.30 45.55
N SER A 291 37.89 -9.46 46.67
CA SER A 291 37.43 -10.76 47.13
C SER A 291 36.47 -11.36 46.10
N SER A 292 36.83 -12.52 45.51
CA SER A 292 35.92 -13.25 44.64
C SER A 292 34.88 -13.97 45.49
N GLU A 293 33.80 -13.29 45.86
CA GLU A 293 32.66 -13.93 46.53
C GLU A 293 31.92 -14.86 45.54
N ARG A 294 32.40 -16.11 45.41
CA ARG A 294 31.54 -17.18 44.91
C ARG A 294 30.49 -17.44 45.99
N LYS A 295 29.24 -17.05 45.73
CA LYS A 295 28.08 -17.49 46.51
C LYS A 295 28.11 -19.01 46.62
N LYS A 296 28.40 -19.53 47.81
CA LYS A 296 28.30 -20.98 48.09
C LYS A 296 26.83 -21.36 47.90
N ARG A 297 26.54 -22.25 46.95
CA ARG A 297 25.18 -22.81 46.78
C ARG A 297 24.82 -23.55 48.07
N ALA A 298 23.76 -23.11 48.74
CA ALA A 298 23.20 -23.84 49.86
C ALA A 298 22.65 -25.19 49.38
N PHE A 299 22.88 -26.25 50.14
CA PHE A 299 22.29 -27.56 49.87
C PHE A 299 20.78 -27.49 50.10
N ASN A 300 20.01 -27.58 49.01
CA ASN A 300 18.56 -27.66 49.08
C ASN A 300 18.17 -29.14 49.21
N PHE A 301 17.89 -29.58 50.44
CA PHE A 301 17.45 -30.94 50.68
C PHE A 301 16.01 -31.12 50.16
N HIS A 302 15.86 -31.97 49.14
CA HIS A 302 14.54 -32.42 48.67
C HIS A 302 13.99 -33.48 49.62
N GLN A 303 12.70 -33.41 49.93
CA GLN A 303 12.09 -34.40 50.81
C GLN A 303 12.14 -35.79 50.16
N PRO A 304 12.38 -36.86 50.95
CA PRO A 304 12.44 -38.21 50.43
C PRO A 304 11.12 -38.55 49.70
N GLY A 305 11.25 -38.97 48.44
CA GLY A 305 10.10 -39.30 47.57
C GLY A 305 9.72 -38.24 46.55
N GLN A 306 10.17 -36.98 46.67
CA GLN A 306 9.82 -35.91 45.71
C GLN A 306 10.29 -36.25 44.28
N HIS A 307 11.54 -36.68 44.11
CA HIS A 307 12.06 -37.07 42.80
C HIS A 307 11.51 -38.40 42.29
N ILE A 308 11.05 -39.28 43.20
CA ILE A 308 10.39 -40.53 42.82
C ILE A 308 9.01 -40.21 42.20
N GLN A 309 8.26 -39.28 42.80
CA GLN A 309 7.00 -38.79 42.25
C GLN A 309 7.19 -38.07 40.92
N GLU A 310 8.23 -37.23 40.81
CA GLU A 310 8.56 -36.51 39.58
C GLU A 310 8.98 -37.47 38.45
N ALA A 311 9.81 -38.46 38.76
CA ALA A 311 10.19 -39.51 37.81
C ALA A 311 8.99 -40.36 37.38
N ASN A 312 8.09 -40.71 38.31
CA ASN A 312 6.87 -41.44 37.97
C ASN A 312 5.92 -40.61 37.10
N LYS A 313 5.79 -39.31 37.37
CA LYS A 313 5.03 -38.39 36.52
C LYS A 313 5.65 -38.28 35.12
N GLN A 314 6.98 -38.22 35.02
CA GLN A 314 7.69 -38.16 33.75
C GLN A 314 7.55 -39.48 32.96
N ARG A 315 7.62 -40.64 33.63
CA ARG A 315 7.34 -41.94 33.01
C ARG A 315 5.89 -42.06 32.54
N ALA A 316 4.93 -41.59 33.33
CA ALA A 316 3.52 -41.57 32.94
C ALA A 316 3.29 -40.68 31.70
N GLN A 317 3.90 -39.48 31.68
CA GLN A 317 3.88 -38.59 30.52
C GLN A 317 4.53 -39.23 29.29
N ALA A 318 5.67 -39.91 29.44
CA ALA A 318 6.33 -40.62 28.35
C ALA A 318 5.49 -41.78 27.80
N LYS A 319 4.82 -42.55 28.67
CA LYS A 319 3.87 -43.60 28.27
C LYS A 319 2.68 -43.03 27.51
N LEU A 320 2.11 -41.91 27.97
CA LEU A 320 1.00 -41.24 27.30
C LEU A 320 1.41 -40.71 25.93
N ASN A 321 2.58 -40.08 25.82
CA ASN A 321 3.12 -39.62 24.54
C ASN A 321 3.38 -40.79 23.57
N LYS A 322 3.89 -41.92 24.07
CA LYS A 322 4.10 -43.12 23.25
C LYS A 322 2.78 -43.71 22.77
N LEU A 323 1.78 -43.81 23.65
CA LEU A 323 0.42 -44.25 23.28
C LEU A 323 -0.19 -43.31 22.24
N GLN A 324 -0.05 -41.99 22.41
CA GLN A 324 -0.53 -41.00 21.44
C GLN A 324 0.17 -41.15 20.08
N GLN A 325 1.48 -41.42 20.07
CA GLN A 325 2.23 -41.72 18.84
C GLN A 325 1.75 -43.02 18.18
N GLU A 326 1.57 -44.10 18.94
CA GLU A 326 1.06 -45.39 18.44
C GLU A 326 -0.35 -45.26 17.86
N VAL A 327 -1.26 -44.54 18.55
CA VAL A 327 -2.60 -44.25 18.06
C VAL A 327 -2.55 -43.39 16.79
N SER A 328 -1.68 -42.37 16.73
CA SER A 328 -1.54 -41.53 15.53
C SER A 328 -0.93 -42.29 14.35
N ALA A 329 0.01 -43.21 14.59
CA ALA A 329 0.63 -44.05 13.57
C ALA A 329 -0.37 -45.09 13.04
N ALA A 330 -1.19 -45.69 13.92
CA ALA A 330 -2.28 -46.58 13.54
C ALA A 330 -3.39 -45.84 12.76
N ALA A 331 -3.72 -44.61 13.12
CA ALA A 331 -4.68 -43.77 12.39
C ALA A 331 -4.13 -43.27 11.04
N ALA A 332 -2.81 -43.14 10.90
CA ALA A 332 -2.13 -42.82 9.64
C ALA A 332 -2.03 -44.05 8.73
N SER A 333 -1.70 -45.22 9.26
CA SER A 333 -1.57 -46.47 8.49
C SER A 333 -2.90 -47.02 7.98
N THR A 334 -4.01 -46.70 8.64
CA THR A 334 -5.36 -47.09 8.23
C THR A 334 -5.98 -46.15 7.18
N GLY A 335 -5.30 -45.08 6.77
CA GLY A 335 -5.82 -44.11 5.77
C GLY A 335 -7.06 -43.31 6.22
N ILE A 336 -7.54 -43.54 7.44
CA ILE A 336 -8.73 -42.90 8.02
C ILE A 336 -8.51 -41.38 8.20
N SER A 337 -7.27 -40.95 8.43
CA SER A 337 -6.94 -39.55 8.70
C SER A 337 -7.23 -38.61 7.52
N SER A 338 -6.98 -39.03 6.27
CA SER A 338 -7.27 -38.21 5.08
C SER A 338 -8.76 -38.23 4.73
N ALA A 339 -9.41 -39.39 4.83
CA ALA A 339 -10.84 -39.55 4.58
C ALA A 339 -11.72 -38.83 5.62
N VAL A 340 -11.38 -38.90 6.91
CA VAL A 340 -12.08 -38.15 7.99
C VAL A 340 -11.86 -36.65 7.84
N LYS A 341 -10.65 -36.21 7.47
CA LYS A 341 -10.35 -34.79 7.22
C LYS A 341 -11.13 -34.26 6.01
N LEU A 342 -11.31 -35.05 4.95
CA LEU A 342 -12.21 -34.73 3.83
C LEU A 342 -13.69 -34.73 4.25
N ALA A 343 -14.13 -35.70 5.04
CA ALA A 343 -15.50 -35.79 5.55
C ALA A 343 -15.89 -34.65 6.51
N MET A 344 -14.91 -34.05 7.20
CA MET A 344 -15.12 -32.84 8.01
C MET A 344 -15.23 -31.56 7.16
N VAL A 345 -14.77 -31.59 5.90
CA VAL A 345 -14.72 -30.44 4.99
C VAL A 345 -15.91 -30.40 4.05
N THR A 346 -16.38 -31.57 3.62
CA THR A 346 -17.71 -31.66 3.04
C THR A 346 -18.65 -30.97 4.02
N PRO A 347 -19.35 -29.89 3.62
CA PRO A 347 -20.34 -29.30 4.48
C PRO A 347 -21.21 -30.48 4.91
N LYS A 348 -21.37 -30.67 6.22
CA LYS A 348 -22.48 -31.47 6.69
C LYS A 348 -23.65 -30.83 5.96
N SER A 349 -24.22 -31.52 4.97
CA SER A 349 -25.56 -31.18 4.53
C SER A 349 -26.28 -31.01 5.86
N LYS A 350 -26.84 -29.81 6.10
CA LYS A 350 -27.85 -29.69 7.16
C LYS A 350 -28.70 -30.93 6.95
N LYS A 351 -28.75 -31.81 7.96
CA LYS A 351 -29.44 -33.12 7.88
C LYS A 351 -30.61 -32.87 6.95
N ALA A 352 -30.62 -33.51 5.77
CA ALA A 352 -31.57 -33.19 4.70
C ALA A 352 -32.87 -32.83 5.41
N ASP A 353 -33.23 -31.53 5.39
CA ASP A 353 -34.45 -31.08 6.04
C ASP A 353 -35.47 -32.09 5.53
N GLU A 354 -36.08 -32.89 6.44
CA GLU A 354 -36.89 -34.06 6.07
C GLU A 354 -37.66 -33.68 4.83
N ILE A 355 -37.37 -34.35 3.70
CA ILE A 355 -37.85 -33.91 2.39
C ILE A 355 -39.34 -33.69 2.60
N PRO A 356 -39.81 -32.43 2.55
CA PRO A 356 -41.17 -32.15 2.94
C PRO A 356 -42.09 -32.98 2.06
N ASP A 357 -43.11 -33.58 2.67
CA ASP A 357 -44.07 -34.41 1.92
C ASP A 357 -44.71 -33.61 0.78
N ILE A 358 -44.76 -32.27 0.91
CA ILE A 358 -45.09 -31.33 -0.16
C ILE A 358 -44.08 -30.18 -0.19
N GLU A 359 -43.59 -29.85 -1.39
CA GLU A 359 -42.71 -28.70 -1.58
C GLU A 359 -43.48 -27.38 -1.39
N TRP A 360 -42.84 -26.35 -0.84
CA TRP A 360 -43.49 -25.10 -0.41
C TRP A 360 -44.23 -24.34 -1.54
N TRP A 361 -43.88 -24.56 -2.80
CA TRP A 361 -44.56 -23.94 -3.95
C TRP A 361 -45.84 -24.70 -4.32
N ASP A 362 -45.85 -26.04 -4.16
CA ASP A 362 -47.04 -26.88 -4.36
C ASP A 362 -48.04 -26.76 -3.21
N ALA A 363 -47.58 -26.48 -1.99
CA ALA A 363 -48.44 -26.31 -0.83
C ALA A 363 -49.48 -25.20 -1.04
N VAL A 364 -49.13 -24.13 -1.75
CA VAL A 364 -50.02 -23.00 -2.08
C VAL A 364 -51.10 -23.40 -3.09
N VAL A 365 -50.81 -24.36 -3.96
CA VAL A 365 -51.71 -24.80 -5.03
C VAL A 365 -52.61 -25.94 -4.58
N LEU A 366 -52.07 -26.89 -3.82
CA LEU A 366 -52.74 -28.14 -3.45
C LEU A 366 -53.57 -28.03 -2.16
N ASP A 367 -53.22 -27.12 -1.23
CA ASP A 367 -53.86 -26.94 0.09
C ASP A 367 -54.12 -28.29 0.81
N ARG A 368 -53.12 -29.18 0.78
CA ARG A 368 -53.14 -30.53 1.34
C ARG A 368 -51.83 -30.83 2.07
N PRO A 369 -51.79 -31.86 2.93
CA PRO A 369 -50.57 -32.26 3.63
C PRO A 369 -49.63 -33.13 2.78
N ASN A 370 -50.14 -33.97 1.86
CA ASN A 370 -49.35 -34.97 1.10
C ASN A 370 -49.77 -35.06 -0.39
N TYR A 371 -48.84 -35.42 -1.30
CA TYR A 371 -49.13 -35.65 -2.73
C TYR A 371 -50.03 -36.87 -3.00
N ASP A 372 -50.16 -37.80 -2.05
CA ASP A 372 -50.93 -39.04 -2.24
C ASP A 372 -52.46 -38.84 -2.20
N GLU A 373 -52.93 -37.67 -1.73
CA GLU A 373 -54.36 -37.34 -1.63
C GLU A 373 -54.88 -36.51 -2.81
N ILE A 374 -54.17 -36.48 -3.94
CA ILE A 374 -54.61 -35.78 -5.15
C ILE A 374 -55.76 -36.59 -5.80
N PRO A 375 -56.98 -36.03 -5.94
CA PRO A 375 -58.07 -36.72 -6.62
C PRO A 375 -57.73 -36.97 -8.09
N ASP A 376 -58.02 -38.16 -8.62
CA ASP A 376 -57.88 -38.48 -10.07
C ASP A 376 -58.84 -37.67 -10.97
N GLY A 377 -59.78 -36.94 -10.37
CA GLY A 377 -60.79 -36.11 -11.05
C GLY A 377 -60.28 -34.72 -11.40
N LYS A 378 -60.70 -34.20 -12.57
CA LYS A 378 -60.49 -32.80 -12.95
C LYS A 378 -61.40 -31.89 -12.13
N ASP A 379 -60.96 -31.55 -10.92
CA ASP A 379 -61.60 -30.51 -10.10
C ASP A 379 -61.19 -29.12 -10.65
N GLU A 380 -61.76 -28.72 -11.80
CA GLU A 380 -61.46 -27.43 -12.46
C GLU A 380 -61.81 -26.23 -11.57
N ASP A 381 -62.83 -26.35 -10.72
CA ASP A 381 -63.25 -25.29 -9.80
C ASP A 381 -62.24 -25.04 -8.65
N ARG A 382 -61.41 -26.04 -8.30
CA ARG A 382 -60.51 -25.98 -7.13
C ARG A 382 -59.24 -25.18 -7.40
N TYR A 383 -58.71 -25.27 -8.62
CA TYR A 383 -57.48 -24.57 -9.02
C TYR A 383 -57.76 -23.20 -9.64
N ALA A 384 -59.04 -22.85 -9.85
CA ALA A 384 -59.44 -21.58 -10.47
C ALA A 384 -59.01 -20.34 -9.66
N GLU A 385 -58.82 -20.46 -8.34
CA GLU A 385 -58.34 -19.36 -7.49
C GLU A 385 -56.81 -19.18 -7.53
N THR A 386 -56.04 -20.24 -7.77
CA THR A 386 -54.56 -20.23 -7.69
C THR A 386 -53.89 -20.21 -9.05
N VAL A 387 -54.46 -20.89 -10.04
CA VAL A 387 -53.92 -21.01 -11.40
C VAL A 387 -54.92 -20.41 -12.38
N SER A 388 -54.52 -19.29 -12.97
CA SER A 388 -55.30 -18.57 -14.00
C SER A 388 -54.53 -18.55 -15.32
N ASP A 389 -55.22 -18.35 -16.44
CA ASP A 389 -54.62 -18.08 -17.77
C ASP A 389 -53.92 -16.71 -17.86
N LEU A 390 -53.65 -16.07 -16.72
CA LEU A 390 -53.01 -14.76 -16.63
C LEU A 390 -51.51 -14.95 -16.44
N GLY A 391 -50.72 -14.61 -17.46
CA GLY A 391 -49.27 -14.56 -17.36
C GLY A 391 -48.79 -13.30 -16.63
N GLU A 392 -48.06 -13.47 -15.53
CA GLU A 392 -47.42 -12.35 -14.84
C GLU A 392 -46.14 -11.89 -15.55
N HIS A 393 -45.89 -10.58 -15.56
CA HIS A 393 -44.60 -10.02 -15.95
C HIS A 393 -43.85 -9.66 -14.66
N PRO A 394 -42.86 -10.47 -14.22
CA PRO A 394 -42.16 -10.22 -12.97
C PRO A 394 -41.44 -8.87 -13.01
N ILE A 395 -41.25 -8.27 -11.84
CA ILE A 395 -40.61 -6.96 -11.71
C ILE A 395 -39.21 -7.01 -12.35
N SER A 396 -38.98 -6.17 -13.36
CA SER A 396 -37.67 -6.02 -14.00
C SER A 396 -36.70 -5.34 -13.04
N LEU A 397 -35.83 -6.13 -12.39
CA LEU A 397 -34.76 -5.60 -11.55
C LEU A 397 -33.60 -5.08 -12.42
N PRO A 398 -33.01 -3.92 -12.09
CA PRO A 398 -31.83 -3.44 -12.80
C PRO A 398 -30.64 -4.39 -12.57
N PRO A 399 -29.77 -4.57 -13.58
CA PRO A 399 -28.63 -5.46 -13.45
C PRO A 399 -27.68 -4.95 -12.34
N PRO A 400 -27.18 -5.82 -11.44
CA PRO A 400 -26.31 -5.41 -10.34
C PRO A 400 -25.00 -4.74 -10.77
N THR A 401 -24.61 -4.91 -12.02
CA THR A 401 -23.34 -4.43 -12.60
C THR A 401 -23.49 -3.05 -13.27
N GLU A 402 -24.69 -2.47 -13.32
CA GLU A 402 -24.87 -1.16 -13.93
C GLU A 402 -24.33 -0.05 -13.02
N PRO A 403 -23.42 0.81 -13.51
CA PRO A 403 -22.96 1.95 -12.74
C PRO A 403 -24.14 2.90 -12.48
N LEU A 404 -24.37 3.23 -11.21
CA LEU A 404 -25.41 4.18 -10.80
C LEU A 404 -25.23 5.58 -11.41
N ALA A 405 -24.00 5.91 -11.84
CA ALA A 405 -23.68 7.15 -12.52
C ALA A 405 -23.43 6.92 -14.02
N PRO A 406 -23.95 7.79 -14.91
CA PRO A 406 -23.73 7.65 -16.34
C PRO A 406 -22.23 7.71 -16.66
N THR A 407 -21.77 6.75 -17.46
CA THR A 407 -20.36 6.70 -17.87
C THR A 407 -20.12 7.67 -19.03
N PHE A 408 -19.27 8.67 -18.82
CA PHE A 408 -18.89 9.59 -19.90
C PHE A 408 -17.73 9.04 -20.71
N LEU A 409 -17.90 8.97 -22.03
CA LEU A 409 -16.82 8.60 -22.94
C LEU A 409 -15.71 9.65 -22.89
N LYS A 410 -14.47 9.18 -22.75
CA LYS A 410 -13.30 10.06 -22.78
C LYS A 410 -13.10 10.57 -24.21
N VAL A 411 -13.09 11.89 -24.38
CA VAL A 411 -12.82 12.52 -25.67
C VAL A 411 -11.33 12.44 -25.97
N TYR A 412 -10.98 11.79 -27.08
CA TYR A 412 -9.62 11.73 -27.60
C TYR A 412 -9.50 12.65 -28.81
N LEU A 413 -8.49 13.51 -28.80
CA LEU A 413 -8.22 14.43 -29.90
C LEU A 413 -7.10 13.89 -30.79
N THR A 414 -7.20 14.14 -32.10
CA THR A 414 -6.11 13.87 -33.04
C THR A 414 -4.92 14.79 -32.78
N THR A 415 -3.73 14.41 -33.27
CA THR A 415 -2.54 15.28 -33.16
C THR A 415 -2.73 16.62 -33.89
N LYS A 416 -3.52 16.66 -34.97
CA LYS A 416 -3.85 17.86 -35.74
C LYS A 416 -4.77 18.78 -34.94
N GLU A 417 -5.82 18.25 -34.32
CA GLU A 417 -6.72 19.01 -33.43
C GLU A 417 -5.98 19.56 -32.21
N ARG A 418 -5.16 18.74 -31.54
CA ARG A 418 -4.33 19.22 -30.41
C ARG A 418 -3.44 20.38 -30.81
N LYS A 419 -2.83 20.34 -32.01
CA LYS A 419 -2.05 21.45 -32.55
C LYS A 419 -2.93 22.66 -32.88
N LYS A 420 -4.13 22.47 -33.42
CA LYS A 420 -5.10 23.54 -33.74
C LYS A 420 -5.54 24.27 -32.47
N ILE A 421 -6.03 23.55 -31.46
CA ILE A 421 -6.46 24.11 -30.16
C ILE A 421 -5.30 24.85 -29.49
N ARG A 422 -4.10 24.22 -29.42
CA ARG A 422 -2.92 24.88 -28.84
C ARG A 422 -2.58 26.20 -29.55
N ARG A 423 -2.71 26.26 -30.89
CA ARG A 423 -2.45 27.49 -31.65
C ARG A 423 -3.52 28.54 -31.42
N GLN A 424 -4.79 28.15 -31.40
CA GLN A 424 -5.92 29.05 -31.12
C GLN A 424 -5.81 29.65 -29.72
N ASN A 425 -5.62 28.82 -28.68
CA ASN A 425 -5.46 29.31 -27.30
C ASN A 425 -4.23 30.22 -27.15
N ARG A 426 -3.12 29.94 -27.86
CA ARG A 426 -1.95 30.84 -27.86
C ARG A 426 -2.25 32.17 -28.55
N LYS A 427 -2.96 32.15 -29.68
CA LYS A 427 -3.37 33.35 -30.41
C LYS A 427 -4.33 34.19 -29.58
N GLU A 428 -5.27 33.56 -28.90
CA GLU A 428 -6.22 34.21 -27.99
C GLU A 428 -5.51 34.83 -26.78
N MET A 429 -4.65 34.09 -26.08
CA MET A 429 -3.83 34.63 -24.98
C MET A 429 -2.96 35.81 -25.39
N GLN A 430 -2.36 35.76 -26.59
CA GLN A 430 -1.59 36.87 -27.15
C GLN A 430 -2.48 38.07 -27.47
N LYS A 431 -3.66 37.83 -28.07
CA LYS A 431 -4.63 38.87 -28.38
C LYS A 431 -5.12 39.55 -27.11
N GLU A 432 -5.48 38.79 -26.08
CA GLU A 432 -5.89 39.30 -24.77
C GLU A 432 -4.76 40.13 -24.11
N GLN A 433 -3.51 39.67 -24.20
CA GLN A 433 -2.37 40.42 -23.68
C GLN A 433 -2.17 41.75 -24.43
N THR A 434 -2.29 41.74 -25.76
CA THR A 434 -2.22 42.95 -26.60
C THR A 434 -3.38 43.90 -26.31
N GLU A 435 -4.60 43.39 -26.17
CA GLU A 435 -5.78 44.17 -25.81
C GLU A 435 -5.62 44.82 -24.42
N LYS A 436 -5.11 44.09 -23.43
CA LYS A 436 -4.79 44.64 -22.10
C LYS A 436 -3.73 45.74 -22.13
N ILE A 437 -2.73 45.62 -23.01
CA ILE A 437 -1.72 46.68 -23.22
C ILE A 437 -2.37 47.90 -23.91
N ARG A 438 -3.21 47.66 -24.93
CA ARG A 438 -3.93 48.72 -25.65
C ARG A 438 -4.87 49.51 -24.74
N LEU A 439 -5.50 48.83 -23.78
CA LEU A 439 -6.34 49.43 -22.75
C LEU A 439 -5.54 50.06 -21.59
N GLY A 440 -4.21 49.91 -21.57
CA GLY A 440 -3.35 50.48 -20.53
C GLY A 440 -3.34 49.73 -19.18
N LEU A 441 -4.02 48.58 -19.06
CA LEU A 441 -4.02 47.77 -17.83
C LEU A 441 -2.68 47.07 -17.58
N MET A 442 -1.90 46.82 -18.64
CA MET A 442 -0.55 46.28 -18.54
C MET A 442 0.43 47.16 -19.30
N LYS A 443 1.59 47.44 -18.69
CA LYS A 443 2.69 48.09 -19.40
C LYS A 443 3.25 47.17 -20.49
N PRO A 444 3.68 47.71 -21.64
CA PRO A 444 4.38 46.93 -22.66
C PRO A 444 5.58 46.18 -22.05
N PRO A 445 5.79 44.89 -22.38
CA PRO A 445 6.91 44.13 -21.85
C PRO A 445 8.24 44.71 -22.35
N GLU A 446 9.20 44.88 -21.46
CA GLU A 446 10.55 45.37 -21.80
C GLU A 446 11.28 44.42 -22.79
N PRO A 447 12.15 44.96 -23.67
CA PRO A 447 12.89 44.16 -24.62
C PRO A 447 13.79 43.16 -23.92
N LYS A 448 13.82 41.92 -24.42
CA LYS A 448 14.61 40.83 -23.81
C LYS A 448 16.09 41.00 -24.13
N VAL A 449 16.84 41.64 -23.25
CA VAL A 449 18.29 41.77 -23.38
C VAL A 449 18.99 40.49 -22.92
N LYS A 450 19.97 40.00 -23.68
CA LYS A 450 20.88 38.91 -23.26
C LYS A 450 22.28 39.48 -23.22
N ILE A 451 23.20 38.85 -22.47
CA ILE A 451 24.62 39.25 -22.48
C ILE A 451 25.17 39.22 -23.91
N SER A 452 24.78 38.21 -24.71
CA SER A 452 25.10 38.12 -26.14
C SER A 452 24.55 39.27 -27.01
N ASN A 453 23.44 39.88 -26.59
CA ASN A 453 22.75 40.94 -27.34
C ASN A 453 22.98 42.32 -26.71
N LEU A 454 23.79 42.42 -25.64
CA LEU A 454 24.01 43.64 -24.87
C LEU A 454 24.54 44.76 -25.75
N MET A 455 25.65 44.50 -26.46
CA MET A 455 26.30 45.48 -27.34
C MET A 455 25.43 45.90 -28.54
N ARG A 456 24.49 45.06 -28.96
CA ARG A 456 23.57 45.38 -30.08
C ARG A 456 22.37 46.21 -29.64
N VAL A 457 21.88 46.01 -28.42
CA VAL A 457 20.62 46.62 -27.93
C VAL A 457 20.89 47.89 -27.12
N LEU A 458 21.99 47.94 -26.38
CA LEU A 458 22.35 49.04 -25.49
C LEU A 458 23.74 49.59 -25.84
N GLY A 459 24.12 49.57 -27.12
CA GLY A 459 25.50 49.85 -27.55
C GLY A 459 26.06 51.20 -27.09
N SER A 460 25.30 52.29 -27.22
CA SER A 460 25.72 53.62 -26.75
C SER A 460 25.98 53.64 -25.23
N ASP A 461 25.08 53.02 -24.47
CA ASP A 461 25.07 53.07 -23.00
C ASP A 461 26.03 52.03 -22.40
N ALA A 462 26.23 50.92 -23.09
CA ALA A 462 27.17 49.86 -22.73
C ALA A 462 28.63 50.25 -23.02
N ILE A 463 28.87 51.17 -23.96
CA ILE A 463 30.20 51.76 -24.17
C ILE A 463 30.54 52.76 -23.06
N GLN A 464 29.55 53.49 -22.54
CA GLN A 464 29.77 54.43 -21.43
C GLN A 464 30.05 53.72 -20.11
N ASP A 465 29.18 52.79 -19.69
CA ASP A 465 29.32 52.05 -18.42
C ASP A 465 29.15 50.52 -18.64
N PRO A 466 30.20 49.78 -19.05
CA PRO A 466 30.08 48.36 -19.39
C PRO A 466 29.62 47.51 -18.19
N THR A 467 30.16 47.78 -17.00
CA THR A 467 29.84 47.02 -15.78
C THR A 467 28.40 47.22 -15.31
N LYS A 468 27.88 48.45 -15.40
CA LYS A 468 26.51 48.79 -14.99
C LYS A 468 25.49 48.14 -15.91
N MET A 469 25.75 48.17 -17.22
CA MET A 469 24.87 47.59 -18.23
C MET A 469 24.90 46.06 -18.19
N GLU A 470 26.08 45.46 -17.96
CA GLU A 470 26.16 44.03 -17.67
C GLU A 470 25.38 43.63 -16.42
N ALA A 471 25.51 44.39 -15.32
CA ALA A 471 24.79 44.12 -14.08
C ALA A 471 23.27 44.23 -14.26
N HIS A 472 22.80 45.23 -15.02
CA HIS A 472 21.39 45.38 -15.35
C HIS A 472 20.86 44.19 -16.17
N VAL A 473 21.59 43.75 -17.20
CA VAL A 473 21.20 42.59 -18.02
C VAL A 473 21.26 41.28 -17.22
N LYS A 474 22.26 41.12 -16.34
CA LYS A 474 22.34 39.99 -15.39
C LYS A 474 21.15 40.00 -14.43
N LYS A 475 20.75 41.17 -13.92
CA LYS A 475 19.55 41.34 -13.09
C LYS A 475 18.27 40.96 -13.84
N GLN A 476 18.04 41.50 -15.04
CA GLN A 476 16.89 41.14 -15.88
C GLN A 476 16.89 39.65 -16.26
N MET A 477 18.06 39.05 -16.47
CA MET A 477 18.20 37.62 -16.73
C MET A 477 17.85 36.79 -15.49
N ALA A 478 18.38 37.18 -14.32
CA ALA A 478 18.07 36.56 -13.04
C ALA A 478 16.58 36.69 -12.69
N GLU A 479 15.96 37.85 -12.94
CA GLU A 479 14.53 38.06 -12.74
C GLU A 479 13.68 37.17 -13.65
N ARG A 480 14.09 36.96 -14.92
CA ARG A 480 13.41 36.01 -15.82
C ARG A 480 13.54 34.56 -15.34
N VAL A 481 14.72 34.16 -14.89
CA VAL A 481 14.94 32.82 -14.34
C VAL A 481 14.11 32.64 -13.06
N LYS A 482 14.18 33.63 -12.14
CA LYS A 482 13.40 33.66 -10.91
C LYS A 482 11.90 33.60 -11.18
N LYS A 483 11.37 34.38 -12.13
CA LYS A 483 9.94 34.34 -12.51
C LYS A 483 9.54 32.98 -13.10
N HIS A 484 10.41 32.36 -13.89
CA HIS A 484 10.18 31.00 -14.40
C HIS A 484 10.18 29.96 -13.27
N GLU A 485 11.13 30.02 -12.36
CA GLU A 485 11.22 29.15 -11.19
C GLU A 485 10.05 29.35 -10.23
N GLN A 486 9.66 30.59 -9.96
CA GLN A 486 8.47 30.94 -9.18
C GLN A 486 7.20 30.39 -9.83
N ALA A 487 6.99 30.60 -11.12
CA ALA A 487 5.84 30.03 -11.83
C ALA A 487 5.84 28.49 -11.81
N ASN A 488 7.01 27.85 -11.80
CA ASN A 488 7.13 26.39 -11.66
C ASN A 488 6.88 25.93 -10.22
N ALA A 489 7.33 26.69 -9.23
CA ALA A 489 7.09 26.45 -7.82
C ALA A 489 5.61 26.60 -7.47
N GLU A 490 4.94 27.63 -7.99
CA GLU A 490 3.49 27.85 -7.85
C GLU A 490 2.67 26.73 -8.50
N ARG A 491 3.09 26.23 -9.68
CA ARG A 491 2.44 25.08 -10.34
C ARG A 491 2.78 23.73 -9.69
N LYS A 492 3.88 23.65 -8.93
CA LYS A 492 4.31 22.41 -8.30
C LYS A 492 3.33 22.11 -7.17
N LEU A 493 2.56 21.04 -7.35
CA LEU A 493 1.64 20.57 -6.32
C LEU A 493 2.37 20.43 -4.97
N THR A 494 1.72 20.90 -3.92
CA THR A 494 2.17 20.67 -2.55
C THR A 494 2.24 19.16 -2.29
N THR A 495 3.05 18.76 -1.31
CA THR A 495 3.19 17.35 -0.91
C THR A 495 1.83 16.73 -0.54
N GLU A 496 0.98 17.49 0.13
CA GLU A 496 -0.38 17.12 0.49
C GLU A 496 -1.27 16.92 -0.74
N GLN A 497 -1.25 17.85 -1.70
CA GLN A 497 -2.02 17.72 -2.94
C GLN A 497 -1.53 16.51 -3.77
N LYS A 498 -0.24 16.21 -3.77
CA LYS A 498 0.31 15.01 -4.41
C LYS A 498 -0.17 13.74 -3.71
N ALA A 499 -0.16 13.71 -2.39
CA ALA A 499 -0.69 12.60 -1.61
C ALA A 499 -2.18 12.40 -1.92
N ALA A 500 -2.99 13.45 -1.89
CA ALA A 500 -4.41 13.39 -2.23
C ALA A 500 -4.67 12.90 -3.66
N LYS A 501 -3.90 13.37 -4.66
CA LYS A 501 -4.00 12.86 -6.03
C LYS A 501 -3.58 11.40 -6.15
N LYS A 502 -2.57 10.96 -5.37
CA LYS A 502 -2.14 9.55 -5.33
C LYS A 502 -3.20 8.68 -4.66
N THR A 503 -3.75 9.12 -3.54
CA THR A 503 -4.85 8.43 -2.85
C THR A 503 -6.06 8.34 -3.77
N LYS A 504 -6.46 9.42 -4.45
CA LYS A 504 -7.58 9.41 -5.42
C LYS A 504 -7.33 8.49 -6.62
N LYS A 505 -6.06 8.31 -7.02
CA LYS A 505 -5.68 7.36 -8.09
C LYS A 505 -5.74 5.91 -7.62
N ILE A 506 -5.43 5.66 -6.35
CA ILE A 506 -5.43 4.33 -5.73
C ILE A 506 -6.84 3.92 -5.31
N SER A 507 -7.63 4.86 -4.77
CA SER A 507 -9.03 4.66 -4.43
C SER A 507 -9.82 4.46 -5.72
N GLU A 508 -9.92 3.22 -6.15
CA GLU A 508 -10.80 2.85 -7.25
C GLU A 508 -12.23 2.80 -6.75
N ASP A 509 -13.16 3.23 -7.59
CA ASP A 509 -14.57 3.06 -7.28
C ASP A 509 -14.91 1.57 -7.32
N THR A 510 -15.22 1.02 -6.14
CA THR A 510 -15.58 -0.39 -5.96
C THR A 510 -17.09 -0.53 -5.78
N SER A 511 -17.87 0.50 -6.16
CA SER A 511 -19.33 0.56 -6.01
C SER A 511 -20.06 -0.48 -6.85
N ILE A 512 -19.57 -0.76 -8.06
CA ILE A 512 -20.23 -1.65 -9.03
C ILE A 512 -19.97 -3.12 -8.68
N ALA A 513 -18.69 -3.47 -8.57
CA ALA A 513 -18.25 -4.82 -8.27
C ALA A 513 -16.90 -4.75 -7.54
N VAL A 514 -16.73 -5.68 -6.62
CA VAL A 514 -15.48 -5.86 -5.87
C VAL A 514 -14.77 -7.06 -6.48
N HIS A 515 -13.54 -6.88 -6.94
CA HIS A 515 -12.72 -8.02 -7.33
C HIS A 515 -12.11 -8.64 -6.10
N VAL A 516 -12.23 -9.96 -5.99
CA VAL A 516 -11.75 -10.74 -4.87
C VAL A 516 -10.78 -11.79 -5.37
N THR A 517 -9.65 -11.93 -4.68
CA THR A 517 -8.64 -12.95 -4.93
C THR A 517 -8.34 -13.69 -3.64
N VAL A 518 -8.23 -15.01 -3.74
CA VAL A 518 -7.93 -15.91 -2.63
C VAL A 518 -6.63 -16.63 -2.96
N TYR A 519 -5.62 -16.39 -2.13
CA TYR A 519 -4.32 -17.02 -2.25
C TYR A 519 -4.09 -18.01 -1.13
N ARG A 520 -3.41 -19.09 -1.47
CA ARG A 520 -2.87 -20.06 -0.52
C ARG A 520 -1.37 -19.91 -0.44
N ILE A 521 -0.86 -19.90 0.79
CA ILE A 521 0.57 -19.89 1.08
C ILE A 521 0.86 -20.99 2.10
N LYS A 522 1.84 -21.86 1.83
CA LYS A 522 2.20 -22.95 2.76
C LYS A 522 2.69 -22.40 4.11
N SER A 523 3.62 -21.45 4.09
CA SER A 523 4.12 -20.78 5.31
C SER A 523 4.20 -19.26 5.15
N LEU A 524 3.71 -18.50 6.14
CA LEU A 524 3.91 -17.05 6.20
C LEU A 524 4.67 -16.65 7.48
N MET A 525 5.63 -17.48 7.90
CA MET A 525 6.41 -17.24 9.12
C MET A 525 7.45 -16.14 8.97
N ASN A 526 7.95 -15.86 7.75
CA ASN A 526 8.93 -14.80 7.54
C ASN A 526 8.30 -13.42 7.76
N PRO A 527 8.81 -12.62 8.73
CA PRO A 527 8.30 -11.28 9.00
C PRO A 527 8.37 -10.34 7.80
N ALA A 528 9.39 -10.49 6.93
CA ALA A 528 9.56 -9.63 5.76
C ALA A 528 8.48 -9.87 4.70
N HIS A 529 8.13 -11.13 4.45
CA HIS A 529 7.06 -11.48 3.52
C HIS A 529 5.70 -11.09 4.09
N LYS A 530 5.44 -11.43 5.36
CA LYS A 530 4.24 -10.99 6.09
C LYS A 530 4.06 -9.46 6.02
N PHE A 531 5.10 -8.68 6.30
CA PHE A 531 5.07 -7.22 6.22
C PHE A 531 4.78 -6.72 4.79
N LYS A 532 5.38 -7.34 3.76
CA LYS A 532 5.10 -6.98 2.36
C LYS A 532 3.65 -7.24 2.00
N VAL A 533 3.12 -8.41 2.33
CA VAL A 533 1.73 -8.81 2.06
C VAL A 533 0.75 -7.84 2.74
N GLU A 534 0.98 -7.53 4.01
CA GLU A 534 0.12 -6.63 4.79
C GLU A 534 0.22 -5.16 4.37
N LYS A 535 1.44 -4.61 4.27
CA LYS A 535 1.61 -3.19 3.97
C LYS A 535 1.21 -2.83 2.56
N ASN A 536 1.42 -3.72 1.58
CA ASN A 536 0.98 -3.43 0.21
C ASN A 536 -0.55 -3.43 0.11
N ALA A 537 -1.25 -4.35 0.80
CA ALA A 537 -2.71 -4.34 0.84
C ALA A 537 -3.24 -3.02 1.45
N LYS A 538 -2.68 -2.60 2.59
CA LYS A 538 -3.03 -1.32 3.24
C LYS A 538 -2.70 -0.10 2.37
N GLN A 539 -1.53 -0.06 1.72
CA GLN A 539 -1.12 1.03 0.83
C GLN A 539 -2.01 1.16 -0.41
N LEU A 540 -2.54 0.04 -0.90
CA LEU A 540 -3.48 0.00 -2.01
C LEU A 540 -4.93 0.24 -1.58
N GLN A 541 -5.21 0.42 -0.28
CA GLN A 541 -6.57 0.56 0.26
C GLN A 541 -7.47 -0.65 -0.08
N MET A 542 -6.85 -1.83 -0.11
CA MET A 542 -7.56 -3.10 -0.27
C MET A 542 -8.07 -3.58 1.10
N THR A 543 -9.17 -4.30 1.08
CA THR A 543 -9.75 -4.95 2.26
C THR A 543 -9.51 -6.44 2.20
N GLY A 544 -9.64 -7.15 3.33
CA GLY A 544 -9.43 -8.59 3.36
C GLY A 544 -8.81 -9.10 4.65
N VAL A 545 -8.37 -10.35 4.62
CA VAL A 545 -7.79 -11.01 5.80
C VAL A 545 -6.64 -11.93 5.41
N ILE A 546 -5.62 -11.94 6.26
CA ILE A 546 -4.62 -13.00 6.29
C ILE A 546 -5.00 -13.94 7.44
N MET A 547 -5.43 -15.15 7.10
CA MET A 547 -5.65 -16.22 8.06
C MET A 547 -4.37 -17.03 8.19
N LEU A 548 -3.75 -16.96 9.36
CA LEU A 548 -2.58 -17.75 9.73
C LEU A 548 -3.05 -19.04 10.40
N HIS A 549 -2.71 -20.17 9.80
CA HIS A 549 -2.94 -21.50 10.37
C HIS A 549 -1.69 -22.37 10.19
N ARG A 550 -1.54 -23.41 11.02
CA ARG A 550 -0.31 -24.22 11.09
C ARG A 550 -0.01 -24.94 9.77
N ALA A 551 -1.03 -25.46 9.11
CA ALA A 551 -0.89 -26.24 7.88
C ALA A 551 -0.99 -25.40 6.61
N LEU A 552 -1.78 -24.31 6.64
CA LEU A 552 -2.03 -23.48 5.48
C LEU A 552 -2.28 -22.03 5.89
N ASN A 553 -1.85 -21.09 5.07
CA ASN A 553 -2.16 -19.68 5.28
C ASN A 553 -3.00 -19.20 4.11
N VAL A 554 -4.17 -18.62 4.40
CA VAL A 554 -5.07 -18.08 3.38
C VAL A 554 -4.98 -16.57 3.40
N VAL A 555 -4.77 -15.97 2.24
CA VAL A 555 -4.81 -14.52 2.06
C VAL A 555 -5.99 -14.21 1.15
N VAL A 556 -7.03 -13.62 1.72
CA VAL A 556 -8.19 -13.12 0.96
C VAL A 556 -8.03 -11.63 0.81
N VAL A 557 -8.10 -11.14 -0.43
CA VAL A 557 -7.98 -9.71 -0.72
C VAL A 557 -9.09 -9.26 -1.64
N GLU A 558 -9.73 -8.16 -1.26
CA GLU A 558 -10.83 -7.52 -1.93
C GLU A 558 -10.42 -6.10 -2.35
N GLY A 559 -10.71 -5.72 -3.59
CA GLY A 559 -10.35 -4.41 -4.10
C GLY A 559 -10.74 -4.18 -5.55
N GLY A 560 -10.25 -3.08 -6.10
CA GLY A 560 -10.43 -2.74 -7.51
C GLY A 560 -9.50 -3.55 -8.44
N PRO A 561 -9.81 -3.63 -9.74
CA PRO A 561 -9.07 -4.44 -10.70
C PRO A 561 -7.60 -4.02 -10.85
N LYS A 562 -7.25 -2.73 -10.74
CA LYS A 562 -5.84 -2.31 -10.82
C LYS A 562 -5.08 -2.66 -9.54
N GLN A 563 -5.75 -2.53 -8.39
CA GLN A 563 -5.20 -2.94 -7.10
C GLN A 563 -4.89 -4.44 -7.12
N GLN A 564 -5.86 -5.26 -7.57
CA GLN A 564 -5.71 -6.70 -7.71
C GLN A 564 -4.57 -7.09 -8.66
N LYS A 565 -4.46 -6.46 -9.84
CA LYS A 565 -3.37 -6.73 -10.78
C LYS A 565 -1.98 -6.46 -10.18
N PHE A 566 -1.85 -5.38 -9.41
CA PHE A 566 -0.60 -5.08 -8.71
C PHE A 566 -0.32 -6.11 -7.62
N TYR A 567 -1.34 -6.50 -6.85
CA TYR A 567 -1.21 -7.43 -5.73
C TYR A 567 -0.92 -8.88 -6.19
N LYS A 568 -1.58 -9.32 -7.26
CA LYS A 568 -1.29 -10.60 -7.94
C LYS A 568 0.16 -10.66 -8.41
N ASN A 569 0.67 -9.60 -9.04
CA ASN A 569 2.07 -9.54 -9.44
C ASN A 569 3.03 -9.50 -8.25
N LEU A 570 2.63 -8.86 -7.13
CA LEU A 570 3.41 -8.87 -5.90
C LEU A 570 3.55 -10.29 -5.34
N LEU A 571 2.42 -10.99 -5.17
CA LEU A 571 2.40 -12.31 -4.56
C LEU A 571 3.00 -13.39 -5.45
N LEU A 572 2.69 -13.42 -6.74
CA LEU A 572 3.12 -14.52 -7.61
C LEU A 572 4.53 -14.33 -8.18
N ASN A 573 4.93 -13.10 -8.51
CA ASN A 573 6.16 -12.86 -9.28
C ASN A 573 7.25 -12.12 -8.48
N ARG A 574 6.89 -11.15 -7.61
CA ARG A 574 7.88 -10.30 -6.92
C ARG A 574 8.39 -10.89 -5.62
N ILE A 575 7.55 -11.64 -4.91
CA ILE A 575 7.95 -12.37 -3.71
C ILE A 575 8.43 -13.76 -4.15
N LYS A 576 9.66 -14.10 -3.78
CA LYS A 576 10.27 -15.40 -4.10
C LYS A 576 10.00 -16.37 -2.95
N TRP A 577 8.89 -17.08 -3.04
CA TRP A 577 8.49 -18.04 -2.00
C TRP A 577 9.40 -19.28 -1.96
N SER A 578 9.96 -19.69 -3.10
CA SER A 578 10.85 -20.85 -3.20
C SER A 578 12.14 -20.76 -2.39
N ASP A 579 12.57 -19.54 -2.05
CA ASP A 579 13.82 -19.27 -1.34
C ASP A 579 13.65 -19.49 0.19
N GLU A 580 12.45 -19.86 0.63
CA GLU A 580 12.10 -20.14 2.02
C GLU A 580 11.83 -21.62 2.26
N ILE A 581 12.47 -22.17 3.29
CA ILE A 581 12.17 -23.48 3.83
C ILE A 581 11.13 -23.32 4.95
N ILE A 582 10.09 -24.15 4.92
CA ILE A 582 9.02 -24.14 5.91
C ILE A 582 9.61 -24.30 7.33
N GLY A 583 9.41 -23.31 8.19
CA GLY A 583 9.82 -23.32 9.60
C GLY A 583 11.06 -22.48 9.94
N GLN A 584 11.85 -22.03 8.96
CA GLN A 584 12.97 -21.12 9.22
C GLN A 584 12.56 -19.64 9.10
N LYS A 585 13.00 -18.81 10.06
CA LYS A 585 12.76 -17.35 10.06
C LYS A 585 13.73 -16.57 9.15
N LYS A 586 14.76 -17.23 8.59
CA LYS A 586 15.76 -16.63 7.70
C LYS A 586 15.68 -17.31 6.33
N ALA A 587 15.95 -16.56 5.27
CA ALA A 587 16.09 -17.11 3.93
C ALA A 587 17.23 -18.13 3.92
N ALA A 588 16.95 -19.35 3.48
CA ALA A 588 17.95 -20.41 3.42
C ALA A 588 19.02 -20.06 2.38
N LYS A 589 20.29 -20.32 2.71
CA LYS A 589 21.40 -20.16 1.77
C LYS A 589 21.67 -21.51 1.10
N GLY A 590 20.97 -21.81 0.00
CA GLY A 590 21.21 -22.99 -0.84
C GLY A 590 20.17 -24.11 -0.72
N ASP A 591 20.46 -25.24 -1.38
CA ASP A 591 19.64 -26.47 -1.41
C ASP A 591 19.71 -27.24 -0.08
N GLU A 592 19.23 -26.63 1.01
CA GLU A 592 18.96 -27.35 2.26
C GLU A 592 17.69 -28.23 2.09
N PRO A 593 17.68 -29.47 2.62
CA PRO A 593 16.53 -30.36 2.51
C PRO A 593 15.37 -29.81 3.35
N GLY A 594 14.26 -29.49 2.67
CA GLY A 594 13.06 -29.02 3.30
C GLY A 594 11.98 -28.71 2.27
N GLU A 595 10.72 -28.80 2.69
CA GLU A 595 9.61 -28.49 1.81
C GLU A 595 9.61 -26.99 1.50
N ARG A 596 9.70 -26.66 0.20
CA ARG A 596 9.78 -25.27 -0.26
C ARG A 596 8.42 -24.60 -0.14
N ASN A 597 8.45 -23.36 0.31
CA ASN A 597 7.25 -22.55 0.38
C ASN A 597 6.75 -22.18 -1.04
N SER A 598 5.44 -22.13 -1.22
CA SER A 598 4.82 -21.74 -2.49
C SER A 598 3.54 -20.96 -2.23
N CYS A 599 3.25 -20.03 -3.14
CA CYS A 599 2.04 -19.24 -3.16
C CYS A 599 1.26 -19.58 -4.43
N GLN A 600 -0.02 -19.90 -4.28
CA GLN A 600 -0.91 -20.26 -5.38
C GLN A 600 -2.18 -19.42 -5.30
N LEU A 601 -2.66 -18.98 -6.46
CA LEU A 601 -3.98 -18.36 -6.58
C LEU A 601 -5.01 -19.49 -6.68
N ILE A 602 -5.92 -19.57 -5.71
CA ILE A 602 -6.98 -20.59 -5.69
C ILE A 602 -8.20 -20.09 -6.45
N TRP A 603 -8.58 -18.84 -6.19
CA TRP A 603 -9.80 -18.26 -6.74
C TRP A 603 -9.61 -16.78 -7.06
N GLU A 604 -10.15 -16.36 -8.20
CA GLU A 604 -10.23 -14.98 -8.64
C GLU A 604 -11.63 -14.76 -9.21
N GLY A 605 -12.34 -13.77 -8.68
CA GLY A 605 -13.71 -13.51 -9.09
C GLY A 605 -14.20 -12.14 -8.66
N MET A 606 -15.49 -11.91 -8.87
CA MET A 606 -16.16 -10.68 -8.49
C MET A 606 -17.23 -10.98 -7.43
N ALA A 607 -17.34 -10.08 -6.45
CA ALA A 607 -18.36 -10.09 -5.42
C ALA A 607 -19.16 -8.78 -5.48
N LYS A 608 -20.44 -8.85 -5.08
CA LYS A 608 -21.35 -7.70 -5.10
C LYS A 608 -20.96 -6.60 -4.11
N ARG A 609 -20.43 -6.99 -2.94
CA ARG A 609 -20.04 -6.08 -1.85
C ARG A 609 -18.77 -6.59 -1.18
N ARG A 610 -18.06 -5.70 -0.48
CA ARG A 610 -16.88 -6.04 0.33
C ARG A 610 -17.36 -6.79 1.58
N ALA A 611 -16.81 -7.96 1.86
CA ALA A 611 -17.11 -8.71 3.08
C ALA A 611 -16.29 -8.18 4.28
N PHE A 612 -15.09 -7.65 4.01
CA PHE A 612 -14.18 -7.14 5.03
C PHE A 612 -14.14 -5.60 5.04
N ARG A 613 -14.11 -5.00 6.24
CA ARG A 613 -14.01 -3.53 6.41
C ARG A 613 -12.59 -3.02 6.29
N ASP A 614 -11.64 -3.74 6.87
CA ASP A 614 -10.21 -3.42 6.91
C ASP A 614 -9.38 -4.63 6.53
N PHE A 615 -8.08 -4.43 6.33
CA PHE A 615 -7.13 -5.52 6.12
C PHE A 615 -6.53 -6.00 7.45
N GLN A 616 -6.97 -7.16 7.92
CA GLN A 616 -6.60 -7.71 9.23
C GLN A 616 -5.76 -9.00 9.13
N ILE A 617 -5.03 -9.31 10.19
CA ILE A 617 -4.29 -10.56 10.34
C ILE A 617 -4.90 -11.31 11.51
N VAL A 618 -5.39 -12.51 11.25
CA VAL A 618 -6.04 -13.37 12.24
C VAL A 618 -5.28 -14.69 12.29
N THR A 619 -5.04 -15.17 13.51
CA THR A 619 -4.38 -16.45 13.74
C THR A 619 -5.42 -17.42 14.29
N ALA A 620 -5.59 -18.55 13.63
CA ALA A 620 -6.45 -19.64 14.10
C ALA A 620 -5.57 -20.85 14.44
N THR A 621 -5.83 -21.48 15.59
CA THR A 621 -5.15 -22.71 16.00
C THR A 621 -5.88 -23.96 15.53
N LEU A 622 -7.21 -23.88 15.42
CA LEU A 622 -8.07 -24.95 14.90
C LEU A 622 -8.75 -24.52 13.59
N ASP A 623 -8.96 -25.47 12.68
CA ASP A 623 -9.66 -25.24 11.41
C ASP A 623 -11.09 -24.74 11.60
N LYS A 624 -11.78 -25.24 12.63
CA LYS A 624 -13.14 -24.78 12.99
C LYS A 624 -13.17 -23.30 13.33
N GLN A 625 -12.16 -22.79 14.04
CA GLN A 625 -12.08 -21.37 14.40
C GLN A 625 -11.82 -20.50 13.16
N ALA A 626 -10.99 -20.98 12.24
CA ALA A 626 -10.76 -20.30 10.96
C ALA A 626 -12.07 -20.21 10.16
N ARG A 627 -12.79 -21.32 10.02
CA ARG A 627 -14.07 -21.37 9.32
C ARG A 627 -15.12 -20.46 9.96
N GLU A 628 -15.28 -20.51 11.28
CA GLU A 628 -16.22 -19.65 12.03
C GLU A 628 -15.90 -18.16 11.82
N TYR A 629 -14.62 -17.79 11.72
CA TYR A 629 -14.24 -16.42 11.39
C TYR A 629 -14.69 -16.00 9.99
N PHE A 630 -14.49 -16.85 8.97
CA PHE A 630 -14.97 -16.55 7.61
C PHE A 630 -16.51 -16.59 7.52
N GLU A 631 -17.17 -17.43 8.31
CA GLU A 631 -18.63 -17.51 8.39
C GLU A 631 -19.25 -16.24 8.99
N LYS A 632 -18.60 -15.61 9.98
CA LYS A 632 -18.99 -14.28 10.51
C LYS A 632 -19.00 -13.20 9.42
N HIS A 633 -18.20 -13.37 8.38
CA HIS A 633 -18.15 -12.48 7.22
C HIS A 633 -18.96 -12.99 6.02
N ALA A 634 -19.75 -14.06 6.18
CA ALA A 634 -20.53 -14.73 5.13
C ALA A 634 -19.69 -15.21 3.92
N VAL A 635 -18.43 -15.57 4.18
CA VAL A 635 -17.46 -16.00 3.16
C VAL A 635 -16.75 -17.31 3.53
N ALA A 636 -17.46 -18.21 4.24
CA ALA A 636 -16.94 -19.52 4.65
C ALA A 636 -16.40 -20.36 3.47
N GLN A 637 -17.02 -20.21 2.29
CA GLN A 637 -16.63 -20.88 1.05
C GLN A 637 -15.18 -20.62 0.63
N TYR A 638 -14.59 -19.48 0.97
CA TYR A 638 -13.18 -19.20 0.64
C TYR A 638 -12.22 -20.07 1.45
N TRP A 639 -12.56 -20.31 2.73
CA TRP A 639 -11.80 -21.22 3.57
C TRP A 639 -11.99 -22.66 3.13
N ASP A 640 -13.23 -23.09 2.92
CA ASP A 640 -13.53 -24.47 2.51
C ASP A 640 -12.85 -24.83 1.18
N LEU A 641 -12.86 -23.93 0.20
CA LEU A 641 -12.14 -24.10 -1.07
C LEU A 641 -10.62 -24.16 -0.88
N SER A 642 -10.06 -23.29 -0.04
CA SER A 642 -8.62 -23.29 0.24
C SER A 642 -8.19 -24.56 0.96
N TYR A 643 -9.02 -25.04 1.89
CA TYR A 643 -8.74 -26.21 2.71
C TYR A 643 -8.93 -27.52 1.92
N SER A 644 -10.03 -27.66 1.18
CA SER A 644 -10.25 -28.82 0.29
C SER A 644 -9.11 -28.97 -0.73
N THR A 645 -8.70 -27.87 -1.36
CA THR A 645 -7.56 -27.88 -2.30
C THR A 645 -6.22 -28.19 -1.62
N THR A 646 -6.04 -27.88 -0.32
CA THR A 646 -4.86 -28.38 0.43
C THR A 646 -4.90 -29.88 0.61
N VAL A 647 -6.01 -30.41 1.10
CA VAL A 647 -6.10 -31.85 1.40
C VAL A 647 -5.98 -32.68 0.12
N LEU A 648 -6.57 -32.22 -1.00
CA LEU A 648 -6.44 -32.89 -2.29
C LEU A 648 -5.00 -32.88 -2.82
N LEU A 649 -4.27 -31.78 -2.67
CA LEU A 649 -2.89 -31.69 -3.13
C LEU A 649 -1.90 -32.42 -2.21
N GLU A 650 -2.19 -32.49 -0.91
CA GLU A 650 -1.44 -33.33 0.04
C GLU A 650 -1.68 -34.82 -0.22
N GLY A 651 -2.87 -35.23 -0.67
CA GLY A 651 -3.19 -36.63 -0.96
C GLY A 651 -2.72 -37.15 -2.32
N GLN A 652 -2.22 -36.27 -3.21
CA GLN A 652 -1.66 -36.63 -4.52
C GLN A 652 -0.11 -36.71 -4.52
N ALA A 653 0.52 -36.27 -3.44
CA ALA A 653 1.96 -36.39 -3.20
C ALA A 653 2.24 -37.62 -2.34
#